data_AF-A0A530AKH1-F1
#
_entry.id   AF-A0A530AKH1-F1
#
_cell.length_a   1.000
_cell.length_b   1.000
_cell.length_c   1.000
_cell.angle_alpha   90.00
_cell.angle_beta   90.00
_cell.angle_gamma   90.00
#
_symmetry.space_group_name_H-M   'P 1'
#
loop_
_entity.id
_entity.type
_entity.pdbx_description
1 polymer ?
#
loop_
_entity_poly.entity_id
_entity_poly.type
_entity_poly.pdbx_seq_one_letter_code
_entity_poly.pdbx_strand_id
1 'polypeptide(L)'
;MADITDNLTGDPLTVTDPTTTGSIDPVAPPAISLDQADADYAPGETVGITATNVSDGGTFTFEVAHLSAGADGVLGTADDVLAYDLTGTGTPWTVTDGGSGDLDGVVNGSIQTSWFVNGDAANQAFMLTATDEATGASATANFTDAPPPPPPLNPPTYDLTFANTVTINGAIFSSSDVATGAGTGLLDPFVRISQQGNNTSEQGYNTDASVKVLDDTTQGGSQYVHAVNISDIPIQFINGVGYYRFDLDINESNTSTSQNLSLDSLQIWQASVGNLSNYDPGAAPDQSTGAFPAGDNASLIYNMDAGGDKFVGLNGSLQPGSGNTTDMSLLVPVSSFDPSKPYIYLYSAMGYQDGTYQGPTESAQSTWTSESGFEEWNRQIGQVIDGHKFNDLNADGVWEAGEPALAGWTIYIDANNNNTLDAGEPFAVTDANGYYKFTVTPGTYTIREQPQAGWTQDAPNNAQGEFTITVAAGQNSHNNDFGNFQLGSISGHKYVDADGSLATTGDETGVSGWTITLYKDANHDNVADASEQVAQTTTDGSGAYQFTGLLPGDYIIKEEDKAGWTHLSPVQIDQNSLTSGQDLTDQDFVNVELGSISGHKLEDADGDLATAGDQTPVENWTITLYKDDNHDNVADASEQVAQTTTDGTGAYEFTGLLPGDYIIKEE
;
A
#
# COMPACT_ATOMS: atom_id res chain seq x y z
N MET A 1 -28.12 9.66 41.01
CA MET A 1 -26.66 9.49 41.08
C MET A 1 -26.06 10.88 41.29
N ALA A 2 -25.21 10.97 42.32
CA ALA A 2 -24.48 12.10 42.89
C ALA A 2 -24.54 13.49 42.19
N ASP A 3 -25.12 14.43 42.94
CA ASP A 3 -24.62 15.80 43.15
C ASP A 3 -23.88 15.79 44.52
N ILE A 4 -22.80 16.58 44.66
CA ILE A 4 -22.24 17.19 45.90
C ILE A 4 -20.88 17.86 45.58
N THR A 5 -20.90 19.20 45.66
CA THR A 5 -19.99 20.17 46.35
C THR A 5 -18.46 19.96 46.39
N ASP A 6 -17.67 21.06 46.32
CA ASP A 6 -17.11 21.77 47.51
C ASP A 6 -16.16 22.95 47.14
N ASN A 7 -16.55 24.17 47.55
CA ASN A 7 -15.83 25.18 48.36
C ASN A 7 -14.37 25.63 48.07
N LEU A 8 -14.15 26.95 48.19
CA LEU A 8 -13.23 27.65 49.12
C LEU A 8 -13.22 29.18 48.77
N THR A 9 -13.93 30.04 49.53
CA THR A 9 -13.53 30.84 50.72
C THR A 9 -12.86 32.20 50.44
N GLY A 10 -13.43 33.31 50.97
CA GLY A 10 -12.69 34.56 51.24
C GLY A 10 -13.46 35.89 51.15
N ASP A 11 -14.25 36.19 52.20
CA ASP A 11 -14.58 37.48 52.89
C ASP A 11 -13.90 38.83 52.45
N PRO A 12 -14.32 40.04 52.91
CA PRO A 12 -15.52 40.86 52.61
C PRO A 12 -15.24 42.39 52.37
N LEU A 13 -16.32 43.17 52.25
CA LEU A 13 -16.48 44.63 52.50
C LEU A 13 -16.03 45.68 51.45
N THR A 14 -17.05 46.36 50.89
CA THR A 14 -17.25 47.84 50.80
C THR A 14 -15.99 48.74 50.81
N VAL A 15 -15.75 49.65 49.87
CA VAL A 15 -16.41 50.97 49.69
C VAL A 15 -15.76 51.68 48.47
N THR A 16 -16.59 52.32 47.65
CA THR A 16 -16.36 53.37 46.61
C THR A 16 -14.95 53.63 46.05
N ASP A 17 -14.83 53.57 44.71
CA ASP A 17 -13.93 54.44 43.95
C ASP A 17 -14.67 55.09 42.76
N PRO A 18 -14.84 56.42 42.75
CA PRO A 18 -15.19 57.20 41.59
C PRO A 18 -13.92 57.81 40.98
N THR A 19 -13.31 57.20 39.96
CA THR A 19 -12.49 57.93 38.96
C THR A 19 -12.12 57.04 37.77
N THR A 20 -12.61 57.46 36.60
CA THR A 20 -12.01 57.31 35.25
C THR A 20 -10.75 56.43 35.13
N THR A 21 -10.91 55.20 34.64
CA THR A 21 -9.87 54.54 33.85
C THR A 21 -10.18 54.79 32.38
N GLY A 22 -9.43 55.68 31.74
CA GLY A 22 -9.32 55.64 30.29
C GLY A 22 -8.83 54.26 29.91
N SER A 23 -9.67 53.50 29.21
CA SER A 23 -9.22 52.29 28.55
C SER A 23 -8.19 52.71 27.50
N ILE A 24 -6.99 52.15 27.63
CA ILE A 24 -5.93 52.21 26.61
C ILE A 24 -5.92 50.94 25.77
N ASP A 25 -7.07 50.24 25.68
CA ASP A 25 -7.21 49.20 24.67
C ASP A 25 -6.98 49.83 23.29
N PRO A 26 -6.18 49.20 22.41
CA PRO A 26 -6.06 49.64 21.04
C PRO A 26 -7.45 49.55 20.41
N VAL A 27 -8.05 50.70 20.13
CA VAL A 27 -9.31 50.78 19.38
C VAL A 27 -9.08 50.03 18.08
N ALA A 28 -9.84 48.95 17.86
CA ALA A 28 -9.79 48.21 16.61
C ALA A 28 -10.02 49.20 15.45
N PRO A 29 -9.36 49.03 14.29
CA PRO A 29 -9.56 49.96 13.19
C PRO A 29 -11.05 50.04 12.84
N PRO A 30 -11.53 51.22 12.42
CA PRO A 30 -12.92 51.37 12.03
C PRO A 30 -13.28 50.33 10.97
N ALA A 31 -14.50 49.80 11.07
CA ALA A 31 -15.03 48.84 10.13
C ALA A 31 -16.38 49.33 9.62
N ILE A 32 -16.65 49.13 8.33
CA ILE A 32 -17.90 49.54 7.70
C ILE A 32 -18.53 48.35 6.99
N SER A 33 -19.86 48.29 7.06
CA SER A 33 -20.68 47.31 6.35
C SER A 33 -21.90 48.00 5.77
N LEU A 34 -22.32 47.50 4.60
CA LEU A 34 -23.58 47.89 3.97
C LEU A 34 -24.64 46.85 4.32
N ASP A 35 -25.90 47.23 4.37
CA ASP A 35 -26.97 46.24 4.42
C ASP A 35 -26.89 45.37 3.14
N GLN A 36 -27.15 44.07 3.27
CA GLN A 36 -27.13 43.15 2.12
C GLN A 36 -28.54 42.85 1.65
N ALA A 37 -29.47 43.81 1.78
CA ALA A 37 -30.84 43.61 1.34
C ALA A 37 -30.93 43.40 -0.18
N ASP A 38 -30.06 44.09 -0.94
CA ASP A 38 -30.02 44.04 -2.40
C ASP A 38 -28.58 43.90 -2.92
N ALA A 39 -28.40 43.10 -3.97
CA ALA A 39 -27.12 42.93 -4.66
C ALA A 39 -26.80 44.10 -5.63
N ASP A 40 -27.79 44.94 -5.89
CA ASP A 40 -27.80 46.04 -6.84
C ASP A 40 -28.71 47.15 -6.28
N TYR A 41 -28.18 48.34 -6.02
CA TYR A 41 -28.93 49.44 -5.41
C TYR A 41 -29.42 50.43 -6.48
N ALA A 42 -30.67 50.29 -6.89
CA ALA A 42 -31.25 51.06 -8.00
C ALA A 42 -31.43 52.56 -7.66
N PRO A 43 -31.51 53.47 -8.66
CA PRO A 43 -31.79 54.87 -8.40
C PRO A 43 -33.14 55.04 -7.69
N GLY A 44 -33.12 55.69 -6.53
CA GLY A 44 -34.27 55.85 -5.64
C GLY A 44 -34.29 54.93 -4.43
N GLU A 45 -33.34 54.02 -4.29
CA GLU A 45 -33.16 53.18 -3.11
C GLU A 45 -32.31 53.85 -2.03
N THR A 46 -32.29 53.26 -0.83
CA THR A 46 -31.54 53.75 0.32
C THR A 46 -30.61 52.64 0.80
N VAL A 47 -29.30 52.92 0.78
CA VAL A 47 -28.26 52.03 1.29
C VAL A 47 -28.20 52.19 2.80
N GLY A 48 -28.46 51.12 3.56
CA GLY A 48 -28.18 51.07 4.99
C GLY A 48 -26.68 50.91 5.24
N ILE A 49 -26.13 51.70 6.16
CA ILE A 49 -24.70 51.74 6.47
C ILE A 49 -24.52 51.52 7.97
N THR A 50 -23.67 50.55 8.34
CA THR A 50 -23.27 50.33 9.73
C THR A 50 -21.76 50.49 9.85
N ALA A 51 -21.31 51.48 10.61
CA ALA A 51 -19.91 51.65 11.01
C ALA A 51 -19.73 51.15 12.45
N THR A 52 -18.72 50.32 12.70
CA THR A 52 -18.41 49.73 14.00
C THR A 52 -16.97 50.03 14.40
N ASN A 53 -16.64 49.79 15.67
CA ASN A 53 -15.39 50.22 16.31
C ASN A 53 -15.26 51.76 16.36
N VAL A 54 -16.40 52.45 16.47
CA VAL A 54 -16.47 53.88 16.76
C VAL A 54 -16.23 54.03 18.26
N SER A 55 -15.47 55.06 18.68
CA SER A 55 -15.38 55.35 20.12
C SER A 55 -16.73 55.82 20.65
N ASP A 56 -17.12 55.45 21.87
CA ASP A 56 -18.38 55.90 22.49
C ASP A 56 -18.55 57.43 22.36
N GLY A 57 -19.55 57.86 21.58
CA GLY A 57 -19.84 59.28 21.29
C GLY A 57 -18.89 59.93 20.27
N GLY A 58 -18.15 59.13 19.51
CA GLY A 58 -17.26 59.55 18.44
C GLY A 58 -17.99 59.97 17.17
N THR A 59 -17.34 60.79 16.34
CA THR A 59 -17.92 61.35 15.10
C THR A 59 -17.16 60.83 13.89
N PHE A 60 -17.91 60.31 12.91
CA PHE A 60 -17.40 59.87 11.62
C PHE A 60 -17.95 60.73 10.50
N THR A 61 -17.08 61.06 9.53
CA THR A 61 -17.47 61.64 8.23
C THR A 61 -17.61 60.53 7.22
N PHE A 62 -18.77 60.45 6.56
CA PHE A 62 -19.05 59.51 5.48
C PHE A 62 -19.04 60.24 4.14
N GLU A 63 -18.39 59.63 3.14
CA GLU A 63 -18.27 60.15 1.78
C GLU A 63 -18.48 59.01 0.77
N VAL A 64 -19.24 59.27 -0.29
CA VAL A 64 -19.43 58.32 -1.40
C VAL A 64 -18.82 58.94 -2.65
N ALA A 65 -18.02 58.17 -3.38
CA ALA A 65 -17.41 58.57 -4.65
C ALA A 65 -17.73 57.55 -5.75
N HIS A 66 -17.73 58.01 -7.01
CA HIS A 66 -17.83 57.12 -8.17
C HIS A 66 -16.51 56.37 -8.39
N LEU A 67 -16.64 55.12 -8.81
CA LEU A 67 -15.52 54.31 -9.28
C LEU A 67 -15.55 54.27 -10.82
N SER A 68 -14.44 54.61 -11.46
CA SER A 68 -14.25 54.51 -12.91
C SER A 68 -13.30 53.36 -13.23
N ALA A 69 -13.62 52.60 -14.28
CA ALA A 69 -12.81 51.48 -14.72
C ALA A 69 -11.36 51.90 -14.99
N GLY A 70 -10.44 51.04 -14.57
CA GLY A 70 -9.01 51.19 -14.77
C GLY A 70 -8.56 51.05 -16.23
N ALA A 71 -7.29 50.72 -16.42
CA ALA A 71 -6.69 50.55 -17.74
C ALA A 71 -7.24 49.32 -18.49
N ASP A 72 -7.78 48.34 -17.76
CA ASP A 72 -8.40 47.14 -18.32
C ASP A 72 -9.84 47.37 -18.83
N GLY A 73 -10.46 48.50 -18.48
CA GLY A 73 -11.84 48.84 -18.84
C GLY A 73 -12.90 47.98 -18.15
N VAL A 74 -12.51 47.22 -17.12
CA VAL A 74 -13.39 46.39 -16.28
C VAL A 74 -13.56 47.09 -14.94
N LEU A 75 -14.78 47.07 -14.38
CA LEU A 75 -15.06 47.61 -13.04
C LEU A 75 -14.90 46.50 -11.99
N GLY A 76 -14.39 46.84 -10.82
CA GLY A 76 -14.16 45.92 -9.70
C GLY A 76 -12.75 45.33 -9.63
N THR A 77 -11.82 45.84 -10.42
CA THR A 77 -10.43 45.39 -10.51
C THR A 77 -9.49 46.35 -9.76
N ALA A 78 -8.27 45.90 -9.46
CA ALA A 78 -7.34 46.63 -8.59
C ALA A 78 -6.84 47.96 -9.18
N ASP A 79 -7.08 48.22 -10.47
CA ASP A 79 -6.67 49.43 -11.19
C ASP A 79 -7.78 50.48 -11.34
N ASP A 80 -8.95 50.27 -10.72
CA ASP A 80 -10.05 51.24 -10.68
C ASP A 80 -9.66 52.59 -10.06
N VAL A 81 -10.22 53.68 -10.58
CA VAL A 81 -9.89 55.06 -10.20
C VAL A 81 -11.09 55.77 -9.58
N LEU A 82 -10.85 56.47 -8.46
CA LEU A 82 -11.86 57.28 -7.76
C LEU A 82 -12.14 58.60 -8.49
N ALA A 83 -13.42 58.86 -8.78
CA ALA A 83 -13.94 60.11 -9.33
C ALA A 83 -14.98 60.72 -8.36
N TYR A 84 -14.79 61.99 -7.98
CA TYR A 84 -15.60 62.67 -6.96
C TYR A 84 -16.81 63.46 -7.50
N ASP A 85 -17.23 63.25 -8.75
CA ASP A 85 -18.32 64.02 -9.35
C ASP A 85 -19.68 63.39 -9.06
N LEU A 86 -20.37 63.93 -8.05
CA LEU A 86 -21.78 63.62 -7.75
C LEU A 86 -22.58 64.90 -7.93
N THR A 87 -23.47 64.93 -8.93
CA THR A 87 -24.25 66.12 -9.29
C THR A 87 -25.38 66.39 -8.29
N GLY A 88 -25.03 66.81 -7.06
CA GLY A 88 -25.96 67.41 -6.10
C GLY A 88 -26.12 66.72 -4.75
N THR A 89 -25.44 65.58 -4.51
CA THR A 89 -25.59 64.81 -3.24
C THR A 89 -24.29 64.22 -2.67
N GLY A 90 -23.13 64.46 -3.29
CA GLY A 90 -21.82 63.99 -2.81
C GLY A 90 -21.20 64.83 -1.70
N THR A 91 -22.01 65.52 -0.89
CA THR A 91 -21.45 66.26 0.24
C THR A 91 -21.20 65.26 1.36
N PRO A 92 -19.95 65.13 1.87
CA PRO A 92 -19.70 64.27 3.01
C PRO A 92 -20.63 64.65 4.16
N TRP A 93 -21.16 63.67 4.87
CA TRP A 93 -22.05 63.90 6.01
C TRP A 93 -21.41 63.34 7.27
N THR A 94 -21.63 64.03 8.39
CA THR A 94 -21.07 63.65 9.68
C THR A 94 -22.15 63.05 10.56
N VAL A 95 -21.78 61.97 11.25
CA VAL A 95 -22.65 61.27 12.19
C VAL A 95 -21.88 61.02 13.47
N THR A 96 -22.52 61.28 14.61
CA THR A 96 -21.97 61.02 15.94
C THR A 96 -22.72 59.84 16.56
N ASP A 97 -21.99 58.88 17.13
CA ASP A 97 -22.53 57.73 17.87
C ASP A 97 -23.44 58.20 19.03
N GLY A 98 -24.70 57.76 19.02
CA GLY A 98 -25.77 58.23 19.89
C GLY A 98 -26.25 59.67 19.66
N GLY A 99 -25.80 60.30 18.58
CA GLY A 99 -26.06 61.69 18.22
C GLY A 99 -26.97 61.87 17.00
N SER A 100 -26.88 63.05 16.37
CA SER A 100 -27.67 63.35 15.17
C SER A 100 -27.14 62.57 13.97
N GLY A 101 -28.05 61.93 13.22
CA GLY A 101 -27.72 61.15 12.03
C GLY A 101 -27.42 59.68 12.30
N ASP A 102 -27.33 59.30 13.57
CA ASP A 102 -27.27 57.91 14.03
C ASP A 102 -28.69 57.40 14.25
N LEU A 103 -29.08 56.41 13.46
CA LEU A 103 -30.44 55.94 13.29
C LEU A 103 -30.92 55.11 14.48
N ASP A 104 -30.02 54.47 15.22
CA ASP A 104 -30.37 53.78 16.47
C ASP A 104 -30.41 54.75 17.67
N GLY A 105 -29.67 55.86 17.60
CA GLY A 105 -29.62 56.93 18.59
C GLY A 105 -29.01 56.51 19.94
N VAL A 106 -28.22 55.43 19.97
CA VAL A 106 -27.63 54.87 21.20
C VAL A 106 -26.12 54.99 21.16
N VAL A 107 -25.51 55.57 22.21
CA VAL A 107 -24.05 55.56 22.38
C VAL A 107 -23.59 54.13 22.68
N ASN A 108 -23.07 53.42 21.69
CA ASN A 108 -22.68 52.01 21.82
C ASN A 108 -21.42 51.62 21.03
N GLY A 109 -20.71 52.59 20.45
CA GLY A 109 -19.53 52.35 19.64
C GLY A 109 -19.83 51.85 18.22
N SER A 110 -21.07 52.03 17.75
CA SER A 110 -21.55 51.75 16.40
C SER A 110 -22.41 52.90 15.91
N ILE A 111 -22.25 53.29 14.65
CA ILE A 111 -23.10 54.26 13.98
C ILE A 111 -23.95 53.53 12.94
N GLN A 112 -25.27 53.68 13.01
CA GLN A 112 -26.17 53.30 11.94
C GLN A 112 -26.59 54.53 11.17
N THR A 113 -26.30 54.58 9.87
CA THR A 113 -26.70 55.69 9.00
C THR A 113 -27.16 55.16 7.66
N SER A 114 -27.49 56.06 6.75
CA SER A 114 -27.99 55.66 5.43
C SER A 114 -27.61 56.68 4.38
N TRP A 115 -27.46 56.20 3.14
CA TRP A 115 -27.25 57.04 1.98
C TRP A 115 -28.31 56.78 0.92
N PHE A 116 -28.86 57.85 0.34
CA PHE A 116 -29.91 57.75 -0.68
C PHE A 116 -29.28 57.78 -2.08
N VAL A 117 -29.59 56.77 -2.89
CA VAL A 117 -29.10 56.64 -4.26
C VAL A 117 -29.90 57.57 -5.18
N ASN A 118 -29.26 58.61 -5.72
CA ASN A 118 -29.94 59.60 -6.56
C ASN A 118 -30.05 59.15 -8.02
N GLY A 119 -30.86 59.88 -8.79
CA GLY A 119 -31.16 59.59 -10.20
C GLY A 119 -30.00 59.70 -11.20
N ASP A 120 -28.76 59.91 -10.74
CA ASP A 120 -27.54 59.98 -11.55
C ASP A 120 -26.73 58.66 -11.57
N ALA A 121 -27.26 57.58 -10.98
CA ALA A 121 -26.51 56.35 -10.69
C ALA A 121 -26.64 55.17 -11.68
N ALA A 122 -27.50 55.19 -12.69
CA ALA A 122 -27.77 53.99 -13.50
C ALA A 122 -26.50 53.39 -14.16
N ASN A 123 -26.16 52.15 -13.81
CA ASN A 123 -24.97 51.39 -14.24
C ASN A 123 -23.63 51.96 -13.76
N GLN A 124 -23.55 52.44 -12.52
CA GLN A 124 -22.34 52.99 -11.92
C GLN A 124 -21.84 52.12 -10.75
N ALA A 125 -20.56 52.27 -10.40
CA ALA A 125 -19.95 51.69 -9.21
C ALA A 125 -19.56 52.80 -8.23
N PHE A 126 -19.62 52.51 -6.94
CA PHE A 126 -19.44 53.47 -5.86
C PHE A 126 -18.48 52.92 -4.80
N MET A 127 -17.72 53.82 -4.18
CA MET A 127 -16.95 53.55 -2.97
C MET A 127 -17.44 54.47 -1.85
N LEU A 128 -17.92 53.87 -0.76
CA LEU A 128 -18.21 54.54 0.50
C LEU A 128 -16.96 54.55 1.37
N THR A 129 -16.62 55.69 1.94
CA THR A 129 -15.54 55.88 2.91
C THR A 129 -16.11 56.47 4.20
N ALA A 130 -15.86 55.84 5.34
CA ALA A 130 -16.14 56.40 6.66
C ALA A 130 -14.82 56.75 7.36
N THR A 131 -14.66 57.99 7.80
CA THR A 131 -13.43 58.51 8.40
C THR A 131 -13.70 59.05 9.81
N ASP A 132 -12.96 58.56 10.80
CA ASP A 132 -12.98 59.06 12.17
C ASP A 132 -12.42 60.49 12.22
N GLU A 133 -13.19 61.46 12.72
CA GLU A 133 -12.73 62.86 12.81
C GLU A 133 -11.60 63.07 13.82
N ALA A 134 -11.51 62.23 14.84
CA ALA A 134 -10.52 62.38 15.92
C ALA A 134 -9.17 61.77 15.53
N THR A 135 -9.17 60.63 14.85
CA THR A 135 -7.96 59.86 14.53
C THR A 135 -7.55 59.93 13.06
N GLY A 136 -8.47 60.28 12.16
CA GLY A 136 -8.27 60.23 10.72
C GLY A 136 -8.23 58.81 10.13
N ALA A 137 -8.50 57.78 10.94
CA ALA A 137 -8.60 56.41 10.44
C ALA A 137 -9.85 56.24 9.58
N SER A 138 -9.75 55.51 8.47
CA SER A 138 -10.85 55.31 7.54
C SER A 138 -11.11 53.84 7.21
N ALA A 139 -12.36 53.54 6.85
CA ALA A 139 -12.83 52.26 6.35
C ALA A 139 -13.59 52.48 5.05
N THR A 140 -13.45 51.57 4.09
CA THR A 140 -14.12 51.66 2.78
C THR A 140 -14.97 50.43 2.46
N ALA A 141 -16.02 50.63 1.66
CA ALA A 141 -16.84 49.56 1.08
C ALA A 141 -17.28 49.95 -0.35
N ASN A 142 -17.32 48.97 -1.26
CA ASN A 142 -17.71 49.17 -2.65
C ASN A 142 -19.11 48.58 -2.93
N PHE A 143 -19.88 49.20 -3.83
CA PHE A 143 -21.21 48.72 -4.26
C PHE A 143 -21.56 49.24 -5.68
N THR A 144 -22.61 48.71 -6.33
CA THR A 144 -23.00 49.06 -7.72
C THR A 144 -24.51 49.23 -7.91
N ASP A 145 -24.88 49.91 -8.99
CA ASP A 145 -26.22 50.07 -9.58
C ASP A 145 -26.27 49.44 -10.99
N ALA A 146 -25.73 48.23 -11.18
CA ALA A 146 -25.68 47.51 -12.44
C ALA A 146 -26.28 46.09 -12.31
N PRO A 147 -27.21 45.69 -13.22
CA PRO A 147 -27.84 44.37 -13.12
C PRO A 147 -26.82 43.25 -13.34
N PRO A 148 -26.91 42.14 -12.59
CA PRO A 148 -26.03 40.99 -12.78
C PRO A 148 -26.19 40.42 -14.20
N PRO A 149 -25.14 39.81 -14.79
CA PRO A 149 -25.26 39.13 -16.07
C PRO A 149 -26.41 38.11 -16.03
N PRO A 150 -27.13 37.89 -17.15
CA PRO A 150 -28.25 36.97 -17.19
C PRO A 150 -27.79 35.56 -16.75
N PRO A 151 -28.60 34.84 -15.96
CA PRO A 151 -28.25 33.50 -15.52
C PRO A 151 -28.03 32.59 -16.74
N PRO A 152 -27.07 31.67 -16.67
CA PRO A 152 -26.74 30.79 -17.80
C PRO A 152 -27.96 29.97 -18.23
N LEU A 153 -28.15 29.83 -19.54
CA LEU A 153 -29.12 28.90 -20.11
C LEU A 153 -28.53 27.49 -19.98
N ASN A 154 -29.21 26.61 -19.25
CA ASN A 154 -28.82 25.20 -19.04
C ASN A 154 -27.40 25.02 -18.43
N PRO A 155 -27.20 25.30 -17.13
CA PRO A 155 -25.94 24.99 -16.47
C PRO A 155 -25.70 23.46 -16.41
N PRO A 156 -24.43 23.01 -16.38
CA PRO A 156 -24.10 21.60 -16.26
C PRO A 156 -24.63 21.03 -14.96
N THR A 157 -25.08 19.77 -15.01
CA THR A 157 -25.49 19.06 -13.78
C THR A 157 -24.29 18.84 -12.87
N TYR A 158 -23.13 18.57 -13.49
CA TYR A 158 -21.86 18.47 -12.83
C TYR A 158 -20.84 19.34 -13.56
N ASP A 159 -20.31 20.33 -12.85
CA ASP A 159 -19.40 21.30 -13.44
C ASP A 159 -17.93 20.89 -13.25
N LEU A 160 -17.29 20.52 -14.35
CA LEU A 160 -15.86 20.26 -14.47
C LEU A 160 -15.21 21.26 -15.45
N THR A 161 -15.83 22.42 -15.73
CA THR A 161 -15.20 23.51 -16.50
C THR A 161 -14.12 24.25 -15.71
N PHE A 162 -13.92 23.87 -14.44
CA PHE A 162 -12.79 24.19 -13.60
C PHE A 162 -12.21 22.92 -12.96
N ALA A 163 -10.99 22.99 -12.42
CA ALA A 163 -10.34 21.87 -11.74
C ALA A 163 -11.20 21.39 -10.55
N ASN A 164 -11.85 20.25 -10.72
CA ASN A 164 -12.83 19.72 -9.78
C ASN A 164 -12.92 18.19 -9.88
N THR A 165 -13.52 17.57 -8.87
CA THR A 165 -13.78 16.14 -8.84
C THR A 165 -15.20 15.89 -8.34
N VAL A 166 -15.96 15.09 -9.08
CA VAL A 166 -17.36 14.75 -8.77
C VAL A 166 -17.56 13.24 -8.79
N THR A 167 -18.56 12.76 -8.06
CA THR A 167 -18.97 11.35 -8.10
C THR A 167 -20.36 11.25 -8.71
N ILE A 168 -20.48 10.47 -9.79
CA ILE A 168 -21.74 10.26 -10.51
C ILE A 168 -22.00 8.76 -10.51
N ASN A 169 -23.12 8.35 -9.90
CA ASN A 169 -23.56 6.95 -9.82
C ASN A 169 -22.46 5.94 -9.40
N GLY A 170 -21.54 6.35 -8.52
CA GLY A 170 -20.44 5.53 -8.00
C GLY A 170 -19.13 5.58 -8.78
N ALA A 171 -19.09 6.22 -9.95
CA ALA A 171 -17.86 6.51 -10.68
C ALA A 171 -17.34 7.91 -10.33
N ILE A 172 -16.02 8.12 -10.39
CA ILE A 172 -15.36 9.39 -10.10
C ILE A 172 -14.98 10.05 -11.43
N PHE A 173 -15.37 11.30 -11.62
CA PHE A 173 -14.99 12.13 -12.76
C PHE A 173 -14.12 13.27 -12.23
N SER A 174 -12.97 13.52 -12.85
CA SER A 174 -12.02 14.51 -12.35
C SER A 174 -11.33 15.25 -13.48
N SER A 175 -11.38 16.58 -13.45
CA SER A 175 -10.52 17.47 -14.25
C SER A 175 -9.25 17.90 -13.47
N SER A 176 -9.13 17.48 -12.21
CA SER A 176 -7.96 17.74 -11.34
C SER A 176 -6.94 16.61 -11.32
N ASP A 177 -7.38 15.37 -11.50
CA ASP A 177 -6.53 14.16 -11.57
C ASP A 177 -6.58 13.63 -13.00
N VAL A 178 -5.66 14.09 -13.84
CA VAL A 178 -5.62 13.77 -15.27
C VAL A 178 -4.29 13.13 -15.66
N ALA A 179 -4.29 12.32 -16.71
CA ALA A 179 -3.09 11.63 -17.16
C ALA A 179 -2.20 12.59 -17.94
N THR A 180 -0.88 12.47 -17.82
CA THR A 180 0.09 13.25 -18.60
C THR A 180 0.63 12.41 -19.77
N GLY A 181 0.37 12.82 -21.02
CA GLY A 181 0.61 12.06 -22.25
C GLY A 181 1.70 12.57 -23.20
N ALA A 182 2.46 13.61 -22.83
CA ALA A 182 3.43 14.35 -23.66
C ALA A 182 4.41 13.51 -24.51
N GLY A 183 4.02 13.04 -25.71
CA GLY A 183 4.93 12.37 -26.66
C GLY A 183 5.63 11.10 -26.12
N THR A 184 5.06 10.49 -25.08
CA THR A 184 5.67 9.39 -24.32
C THR A 184 5.14 8.00 -24.71
N GLY A 185 4.04 7.93 -25.48
CA GLY A 185 3.39 6.66 -25.83
C GLY A 185 2.75 5.96 -24.64
N LEU A 186 2.23 6.72 -23.65
CA LEU A 186 1.62 6.19 -22.42
C LEU A 186 0.10 6.08 -22.47
N LEU A 187 -0.52 6.78 -23.41
CA LEU A 187 -1.95 6.71 -23.67
C LEU A 187 -2.13 5.86 -24.92
N ASP A 188 -3.03 4.90 -24.82
CA ASP A 188 -3.48 4.10 -25.94
C ASP A 188 -4.92 4.52 -26.27
N PRO A 189 -5.11 5.33 -27.33
CA PRO A 189 -6.44 5.75 -27.74
C PRO A 189 -7.22 4.55 -28.27
N PHE A 190 -8.42 4.35 -27.73
CA PHE A 190 -9.33 3.30 -28.18
C PHE A 190 -10.60 3.86 -28.83
N VAL A 191 -10.78 5.19 -28.80
CA VAL A 191 -11.66 5.98 -29.67
C VAL A 191 -10.96 7.29 -30.03
N ARG A 192 -11.05 7.70 -31.30
CA ARG A 192 -10.55 8.98 -31.79
C ARG A 192 -11.48 9.57 -32.84
N ILE A 193 -11.64 10.90 -32.87
CA ILE A 193 -12.12 11.68 -34.02
C ILE A 193 -10.93 12.30 -34.79
N SER A 194 -10.94 12.23 -36.12
CA SER A 194 -9.92 12.88 -36.97
C SER A 194 -10.07 14.40 -37.03
N GLN A 195 -8.97 15.14 -36.90
CA GLN A 195 -8.90 16.60 -37.18
C GLN A 195 -9.15 16.96 -38.66
N GLN A 196 -8.97 16.02 -39.60
CA GLN A 196 -9.13 16.27 -41.05
C GLN A 196 -10.49 15.79 -41.54
N GLY A 197 -11.49 16.66 -41.35
CA GLY A 197 -12.83 16.53 -41.90
C GLY A 197 -13.83 16.57 -40.77
N ASN A 198 -14.41 17.75 -40.54
CA ASN A 198 -15.50 17.97 -39.58
C ASN A 198 -16.54 16.86 -39.75
N ASN A 199 -16.55 15.90 -38.82
CA ASN A 199 -17.67 14.99 -38.68
C ASN A 199 -18.80 15.75 -37.97
N THR A 200 -20.03 15.32 -38.18
CA THR A 200 -21.22 15.89 -37.53
C THR A 200 -21.76 14.94 -36.46
N SER A 201 -20.97 13.97 -36.00
CA SER A 201 -21.44 12.86 -35.17
C SER A 201 -20.51 12.65 -33.98
N GLU A 202 -20.88 13.19 -32.84
CA GLU A 202 -20.16 13.11 -31.57
C GLU A 202 -20.79 12.10 -30.60
N GLN A 203 -21.40 11.04 -31.14
CA GLN A 203 -21.94 9.93 -30.35
C GLN A 203 -21.61 8.54 -30.93
N GLY A 204 -21.40 7.54 -30.08
CA GLY A 204 -21.13 6.15 -30.51
C GLY A 204 -20.32 5.32 -29.51
N TYR A 205 -19.86 4.15 -29.96
CA TYR A 205 -19.13 3.15 -29.17
C TYR A 205 -17.70 2.93 -29.70
N ASN A 206 -16.79 2.50 -28.83
CA ASN A 206 -15.54 1.87 -29.26
C ASN A 206 -15.79 0.42 -29.72
N THR A 207 -15.78 0.16 -31.02
CA THR A 207 -16.04 -1.18 -31.57
C THR A 207 -15.12 -1.50 -32.74
N ASP A 208 -14.74 -2.77 -32.87
CA ASP A 208 -13.97 -3.33 -33.98
C ASP A 208 -14.76 -3.37 -35.32
N ALA A 209 -16.06 -3.06 -35.31
CA ALA A 209 -16.94 -3.21 -36.47
C ALA A 209 -17.39 -1.87 -37.09
N SER A 210 -17.11 -1.70 -38.38
CA SER A 210 -17.05 -0.43 -39.11
C SER A 210 -18.37 0.13 -39.65
N VAL A 211 -19.47 0.16 -38.88
CA VAL A 211 -20.76 0.61 -39.46
C VAL A 211 -21.30 1.93 -38.90
N LYS A 212 -21.08 2.26 -37.62
CA LYS A 212 -21.46 3.56 -37.01
C LYS A 212 -20.62 3.84 -35.76
N VAL A 213 -19.49 4.50 -35.96
CA VAL A 213 -18.45 4.76 -34.95
C VAL A 213 -18.42 6.26 -34.65
N LEU A 214 -17.87 6.63 -33.49
CA LEU A 214 -17.42 7.99 -33.12
C LEU A 214 -16.33 8.57 -34.06
N ASP A 215 -16.28 8.18 -35.35
CA ASP A 215 -15.44 8.72 -36.43
C ASP A 215 -15.85 8.05 -37.75
N ASP A 216 -16.50 8.77 -38.67
CA ASP A 216 -16.70 8.31 -40.06
C ASP A 216 -15.85 9.12 -41.04
N THR A 217 -14.63 9.49 -40.61
CA THR A 217 -13.59 9.83 -41.56
C THR A 217 -12.84 8.56 -41.95
N THR A 218 -12.56 8.39 -43.24
CA THR A 218 -11.90 7.24 -43.87
C THR A 218 -10.44 6.97 -43.41
N GLN A 219 -10.04 7.36 -42.19
CA GLN A 219 -8.67 7.26 -41.65
C GLN A 219 -8.52 6.68 -40.24
N GLY A 220 -9.59 6.40 -39.48
CA GLY A 220 -9.49 5.66 -38.23
C GLY A 220 -9.19 4.18 -38.47
N GLY A 221 -7.92 3.81 -38.72
CA GLY A 221 -7.52 2.40 -38.81
C GLY A 221 -7.94 1.64 -37.54
N SER A 222 -7.99 0.30 -37.60
CA SER A 222 -8.34 -0.59 -36.46
C SER A 222 -7.45 -0.44 -35.21
N GLN A 223 -6.48 0.49 -35.25
CA GLN A 223 -5.60 0.87 -34.16
C GLN A 223 -6.23 1.90 -33.21
N TYR A 224 -7.11 2.78 -33.69
CA TYR A 224 -7.61 3.92 -32.90
C TYR A 224 -9.06 3.77 -32.43
N VAL A 225 -9.80 2.89 -33.08
CA VAL A 225 -11.15 2.51 -32.68
C VAL A 225 -11.18 1.00 -32.58
N HIS A 226 -11.33 0.50 -31.36
CA HIS A 226 -11.41 -0.93 -31.09
C HIS A 226 -12.08 -1.20 -29.74
N ALA A 227 -12.57 -2.43 -29.56
CA ALA A 227 -12.97 -2.90 -28.24
C ALA A 227 -11.74 -2.99 -27.32
N VAL A 228 -11.88 -2.63 -26.04
CA VAL A 228 -10.78 -2.69 -25.07
C VAL A 228 -10.90 -3.99 -24.28
N ASN A 229 -9.80 -4.74 -24.17
CA ASN A 229 -9.76 -5.83 -23.21
C ASN A 229 -9.46 -5.26 -21.82
N ILE A 230 -10.30 -5.60 -20.84
CA ILE A 230 -10.21 -5.15 -19.46
C ILE A 230 -8.88 -5.56 -18.81
N SER A 231 -8.25 -6.66 -19.26
CA SER A 231 -6.92 -7.07 -18.80
C SER A 231 -5.83 -6.08 -19.16
N ASP A 232 -6.07 -5.26 -20.18
CA ASP A 232 -5.09 -4.31 -20.69
C ASP A 232 -5.23 -2.94 -19.98
N ILE A 233 -6.27 -2.75 -19.15
CA ILE A 233 -6.47 -1.54 -18.35
C ILE A 233 -5.85 -1.78 -16.97
N PRO A 234 -4.79 -1.03 -16.59
CA PRO A 234 -4.22 -1.14 -15.26
C PRO A 234 -5.23 -0.69 -14.19
N ILE A 235 -5.14 -1.31 -13.01
CA ILE A 235 -5.96 -0.93 -11.85
C ILE A 235 -5.26 0.22 -11.10
N GLN A 236 -5.98 1.31 -10.88
CA GLN A 236 -5.59 2.40 -9.98
C GLN A 236 -6.29 2.23 -8.63
N PHE A 237 -5.59 2.48 -7.53
CA PHE A 237 -6.19 2.46 -6.20
C PHE A 237 -6.32 3.83 -5.61
N ILE A 238 -7.48 4.09 -5.03
CA ILE A 238 -7.76 5.28 -4.24
C ILE A 238 -8.36 4.82 -2.92
N ASN A 239 -7.68 5.10 -1.82
CA ASN A 239 -8.11 4.74 -0.46
C ASN A 239 -8.49 3.25 -0.31
N GLY A 240 -7.70 2.35 -0.91
CA GLY A 240 -7.92 0.91 -0.86
C GLY A 240 -9.00 0.37 -1.81
N VAL A 241 -9.67 1.23 -2.59
CA VAL A 241 -10.63 0.79 -3.62
C VAL A 241 -9.95 0.80 -4.97
N GLY A 242 -10.01 -0.32 -5.70
CA GLY A 242 -9.51 -0.45 -7.06
C GLY A 242 -10.49 0.10 -8.10
N TYR A 243 -9.96 0.83 -9.09
CA TYR A 243 -10.71 1.43 -10.19
C TYR A 243 -10.03 1.12 -11.53
N TYR A 244 -10.85 0.93 -12.56
CA TYR A 244 -10.40 1.06 -13.93
C TYR A 244 -10.49 2.52 -14.34
N ARG A 245 -9.40 3.05 -14.92
CA ARG A 245 -9.26 4.43 -15.36
C ARG A 245 -9.41 4.55 -16.88
N PHE A 246 -10.22 5.51 -17.30
CA PHE A 246 -10.35 5.97 -18.68
C PHE A 246 -10.07 7.46 -18.69
N ASP A 247 -9.31 7.94 -19.66
CA ASP A 247 -8.94 9.34 -19.75
C ASP A 247 -9.50 9.95 -21.05
N LEU A 248 -10.13 11.11 -20.94
CA LEU A 248 -10.75 11.86 -22.02
C LEU A 248 -9.87 13.05 -22.39
N ASP A 249 -9.55 13.15 -23.68
CA ASP A 249 -8.91 14.31 -24.29
C ASP A 249 -9.94 15.02 -25.18
N ILE A 250 -10.11 16.33 -24.98
CA ILE A 250 -11.00 17.18 -25.76
C ILE A 250 -10.16 18.18 -26.57
N ASN A 251 -10.66 18.58 -27.72
CA ASN A 251 -9.96 19.48 -28.61
C ASN A 251 -10.11 20.94 -28.16
N GLU A 252 -8.99 21.67 -28.08
CA GLU A 252 -8.98 23.11 -27.81
C GLU A 252 -9.58 23.88 -28.99
N SER A 253 -10.67 24.62 -28.73
CA SER A 253 -11.12 25.63 -29.70
C SER A 253 -10.19 26.83 -29.70
N ASN A 254 -9.75 27.25 -30.89
CA ASN A 254 -8.85 28.39 -31.07
C ASN A 254 -9.51 29.77 -30.80
N THR A 255 -10.73 29.82 -30.24
CA THR A 255 -11.44 31.05 -29.89
C THR A 255 -11.96 31.01 -28.46
N SER A 256 -11.78 32.10 -27.72
CA SER A 256 -12.20 32.24 -26.31
C SER A 256 -13.71 32.18 -26.08
N THR A 257 -14.51 32.11 -27.15
CA THR A 257 -15.97 32.10 -27.11
C THR A 257 -16.56 30.69 -27.26
N SER A 258 -15.73 29.66 -27.41
CA SER A 258 -16.17 28.30 -27.77
C SER A 258 -15.29 27.23 -27.11
N GLN A 259 -15.01 27.36 -25.82
CA GLN A 259 -14.08 26.50 -25.07
C GLN A 259 -14.79 25.38 -24.28
N ASN A 260 -16.11 25.48 -24.12
CA ASN A 260 -16.91 24.57 -23.30
C ASN A 260 -17.50 23.43 -24.13
N LEU A 261 -17.41 22.21 -23.61
CA LEU A 261 -17.98 21.01 -24.20
C LEU A 261 -18.88 20.30 -23.19
N SER A 262 -20.01 19.79 -23.65
CA SER A 262 -20.91 18.96 -22.85
C SER A 262 -20.64 17.48 -23.10
N LEU A 263 -20.52 16.70 -22.02
CA LEU A 263 -20.68 15.24 -22.05
C LEU A 263 -22.12 14.93 -21.63
N ASP A 264 -22.95 14.59 -22.61
CA ASP A 264 -24.40 14.45 -22.49
C ASP A 264 -24.84 13.03 -22.15
N SER A 265 -24.03 12.03 -22.53
CA SER A 265 -24.29 10.65 -22.13
C SER A 265 -23.01 9.84 -22.06
N LEU A 266 -22.92 8.96 -21.06
CA LEU A 266 -21.83 8.01 -20.93
C LEU A 266 -22.34 6.68 -20.39
N GLN A 267 -22.04 5.60 -21.11
CA GLN A 267 -22.33 4.24 -20.66
C GLN A 267 -21.11 3.34 -20.82
N ILE A 268 -20.97 2.37 -19.94
CA ILE A 268 -19.96 1.31 -20.06
C ILE A 268 -20.68 -0.02 -20.08
N TRP A 269 -20.36 -0.82 -21.08
CA TRP A 269 -20.87 -2.16 -21.28
C TRP A 269 -19.74 -3.17 -21.29
N GLN A 270 -20.04 -4.40 -20.86
CA GLN A 270 -19.12 -5.53 -20.89
C GLN A 270 -19.67 -6.67 -21.73
N ALA A 271 -18.82 -7.31 -22.53
CA ALA A 271 -19.19 -8.48 -23.32
C ALA A 271 -18.12 -9.57 -23.33
N SER A 272 -18.53 -10.76 -23.78
CA SER A 272 -17.64 -11.93 -23.89
C SER A 272 -16.75 -11.91 -25.14
N VAL A 273 -17.03 -11.05 -26.12
CA VAL A 273 -16.32 -10.96 -27.40
C VAL A 273 -16.03 -9.50 -27.77
N GLY A 274 -14.91 -9.25 -28.44
CA GLY A 274 -14.44 -7.91 -28.84
C GLY A 274 -15.01 -7.38 -30.16
N ASN A 275 -15.82 -8.18 -30.85
CA ASN A 275 -16.30 -7.88 -32.20
C ASN A 275 -17.81 -7.60 -32.27
N LEU A 276 -18.41 -7.07 -31.20
CA LEU A 276 -19.82 -6.71 -31.24
C LEU A 276 -20.06 -5.66 -32.35
N SER A 277 -21.04 -5.88 -33.22
CA SER A 277 -21.25 -5.11 -34.45
C SER A 277 -22.71 -4.71 -34.69
N ASN A 278 -22.92 -3.64 -35.47
CA ASN A 278 -24.23 -3.17 -35.96
C ASN A 278 -25.19 -2.61 -34.89
N TYR A 279 -24.71 -1.74 -34.01
CA TYR A 279 -25.58 -0.99 -33.08
C TYR A 279 -25.60 0.48 -33.48
N ASP A 280 -26.81 1.00 -33.67
CA ASP A 280 -27.02 2.40 -33.98
C ASP A 280 -26.99 3.19 -32.66
N PRO A 281 -26.11 4.20 -32.49
CA PRO A 281 -26.37 5.20 -31.46
C PRO A 281 -27.76 5.80 -31.73
N GLY A 282 -28.48 6.17 -30.67
CA GLY A 282 -29.82 6.72 -30.82
C GLY A 282 -29.89 7.92 -31.74
N ALA A 283 -31.10 8.26 -32.20
CA ALA A 283 -31.29 9.47 -33.01
C ALA A 283 -30.95 10.77 -32.24
N ALA A 284 -30.96 10.72 -30.90
CA ALA A 284 -30.55 11.79 -29.99
C ALA A 284 -30.09 11.17 -28.64
N PRO A 285 -29.24 11.86 -27.85
CA PRO A 285 -28.76 11.36 -26.55
C PRO A 285 -29.88 11.08 -25.54
N ASP A 286 -30.96 11.87 -25.58
CA ASP A 286 -32.13 11.77 -24.68
C ASP A 286 -33.04 10.55 -24.97
N GLN A 287 -32.88 9.92 -26.13
CA GLN A 287 -33.60 8.69 -26.49
C GLN A 287 -32.73 7.47 -26.22
N SER A 288 -32.92 6.88 -25.03
CA SER A 288 -32.41 5.62 -24.43
C SER A 288 -32.09 4.38 -25.34
N THR A 289 -31.50 4.53 -26.52
CA THR A 289 -31.63 3.54 -27.60
C THR A 289 -30.36 2.77 -27.97
N GLY A 290 -29.28 2.90 -27.19
CA GLY A 290 -28.01 2.21 -27.48
C GLY A 290 -27.82 0.81 -26.90
N ALA A 291 -28.81 0.20 -26.22
CA ALA A 291 -28.62 -1.10 -25.58
C ALA A 291 -28.19 -2.19 -26.58
N PHE A 292 -27.09 -2.88 -26.28
CA PHE A 292 -26.70 -4.07 -27.02
C PHE A 292 -27.85 -5.11 -26.97
N PRO A 293 -28.17 -5.78 -28.08
CA PRO A 293 -29.15 -6.86 -28.13
C PRO A 293 -28.87 -7.93 -27.09
N ALA A 294 -29.94 -8.48 -26.50
CA ALA A 294 -29.84 -9.55 -25.52
C ALA A 294 -29.07 -10.80 -26.03
N GLY A 295 -28.97 -11.00 -27.34
CA GLY A 295 -28.22 -12.10 -27.96
C GLY A 295 -26.69 -11.96 -27.88
N ASP A 296 -26.18 -10.77 -27.62
CA ASP A 296 -24.74 -10.48 -27.65
C ASP A 296 -24.05 -10.66 -26.29
N ASN A 297 -24.82 -11.09 -25.28
CA ASN A 297 -24.37 -11.29 -23.91
C ASN A 297 -23.67 -10.06 -23.29
N ALA A 298 -23.99 -8.87 -23.78
CA ALA A 298 -23.49 -7.63 -23.24
C ALA A 298 -24.27 -7.22 -21.98
N SER A 299 -23.60 -6.64 -20.99
CA SER A 299 -24.20 -6.13 -19.75
C SER A 299 -23.78 -4.70 -19.50
N LEU A 300 -24.74 -3.85 -19.13
CA LEU A 300 -24.50 -2.48 -18.72
C LEU A 300 -23.84 -2.49 -17.33
N ILE A 301 -22.67 -1.87 -17.24
CA ILE A 301 -21.84 -1.76 -16.03
C ILE A 301 -22.03 -0.40 -15.39
N TYR A 302 -22.07 0.64 -16.20
CA TYR A 302 -22.20 2.01 -15.73
C TYR A 302 -23.07 2.82 -16.70
N ASN A 303 -23.88 3.73 -16.14
CA ASN A 303 -24.67 4.69 -16.89
C ASN A 303 -24.69 6.02 -16.12
N MET A 304 -24.15 7.08 -16.71
CA MET A 304 -24.11 8.42 -16.13
C MET A 304 -25.51 9.00 -15.92
N ASP A 305 -26.41 8.75 -16.86
CA ASP A 305 -27.76 9.34 -16.92
C ASP A 305 -28.80 8.50 -16.18
N ALA A 306 -28.34 7.54 -15.37
CA ALA A 306 -29.24 6.78 -14.52
C ALA A 306 -30.01 7.74 -13.59
N GLY A 307 -31.32 7.82 -13.80
CA GLY A 307 -32.24 8.64 -13.00
C GLY A 307 -32.63 10.00 -13.57
N GLY A 308 -32.16 10.38 -14.76
CA GLY A 308 -32.57 11.61 -15.42
C GLY A 308 -31.51 12.15 -16.39
N ASP A 309 -31.88 13.20 -17.12
CA ASP A 309 -31.00 13.91 -18.04
C ASP A 309 -29.92 14.67 -17.23
N LYS A 310 -28.70 14.13 -17.25
CA LYS A 310 -27.53 14.66 -16.55
C LYS A 310 -26.49 14.97 -17.61
N PHE A 311 -25.78 16.08 -17.50
CA PHE A 311 -24.59 16.31 -18.33
C PHE A 311 -23.45 16.90 -17.52
N VAL A 312 -22.24 16.61 -17.97
CA VAL A 312 -20.99 17.12 -17.39
C VAL A 312 -20.47 18.24 -18.27
N GLY A 313 -20.19 19.41 -17.69
CA GLY A 313 -19.55 20.52 -18.37
C GLY A 313 -18.04 20.39 -18.32
N LEU A 314 -17.37 20.52 -19.46
CA LEU A 314 -15.91 20.46 -19.61
C LEU A 314 -15.40 21.74 -20.27
N ASN A 315 -14.15 22.11 -20.04
CA ASN A 315 -13.52 23.27 -20.64
C ASN A 315 -12.10 22.93 -21.13
N GLY A 316 -11.89 23.01 -22.44
CA GLY A 316 -10.60 22.65 -23.07
C GLY A 316 -9.45 23.61 -22.73
N SER A 317 -9.72 24.74 -22.08
CA SER A 317 -8.68 25.68 -21.63
C SER A 317 -8.10 25.35 -20.26
N LEU A 318 -8.64 24.38 -19.53
CA LEU A 318 -8.11 24.02 -18.22
C LEU A 318 -6.70 23.43 -18.30
N GLN A 319 -6.35 22.78 -19.40
CA GLN A 319 -5.03 22.20 -19.61
C GLN A 319 -4.50 22.54 -21.01
N PRO A 320 -3.92 23.75 -21.19
CA PRO A 320 -3.50 24.23 -22.50
C PRO A 320 -2.26 23.45 -22.97
N GLY A 321 -2.44 22.57 -23.93
CA GLY A 321 -1.34 21.90 -24.60
C GLY A 321 -1.77 20.65 -25.34
N SER A 322 -1.95 20.80 -26.65
CA SER A 322 -2.12 19.75 -27.66
C SER A 322 -1.17 18.54 -27.47
N GLY A 323 -1.51 17.63 -26.56
CA GLY A 323 -0.86 16.34 -26.36
C GLY A 323 -0.02 16.13 -25.10
N ASN A 324 -0.09 16.99 -24.06
CA ASN A 324 0.69 16.75 -22.83
C ASN A 324 -0.09 16.19 -21.64
N THR A 325 -1.41 16.37 -21.60
CA THR A 325 -2.32 16.00 -20.51
C THR A 325 -3.71 15.77 -21.06
N THR A 326 -4.46 14.84 -20.48
CA THR A 326 -5.90 14.68 -20.77
C THR A 326 -6.73 15.70 -20.00
N ASP A 327 -7.97 15.96 -20.40
CA ASP A 327 -8.85 16.95 -19.76
C ASP A 327 -9.66 16.39 -18.60
N MET A 328 -9.98 15.10 -18.65
CA MET A 328 -10.79 14.45 -17.62
C MET A 328 -10.39 12.99 -17.44
N SER A 329 -10.30 12.54 -16.19
CA SER A 329 -10.29 11.11 -15.87
C SER A 329 -11.65 10.63 -15.42
N LEU A 330 -11.94 9.38 -15.75
CA LEU A 330 -13.08 8.61 -15.31
C LEU A 330 -12.57 7.36 -14.61
N LEU A 331 -12.92 7.20 -13.34
CA LEU A 331 -12.57 6.03 -12.54
C LEU A 331 -13.84 5.27 -12.17
N VAL A 332 -13.91 4.01 -12.59
CA VAL A 332 -15.07 3.14 -12.34
C VAL A 332 -14.63 1.99 -11.43
N PRO A 333 -15.31 1.76 -10.30
CA PRO A 333 -14.90 0.72 -9.34
C PRO A 333 -14.81 -0.65 -10.02
N VAL A 334 -13.69 -1.36 -9.80
CA VAL A 334 -13.47 -2.73 -10.33
C VAL A 334 -14.59 -3.67 -9.90
N SER A 335 -15.17 -3.47 -8.71
CA SER A 335 -16.31 -4.24 -8.20
C SER A 335 -17.59 -4.13 -9.03
N SER A 336 -17.68 -3.17 -9.95
CA SER A 336 -18.81 -3.03 -10.87
C SER A 336 -18.71 -3.99 -12.05
N PHE A 337 -17.52 -4.50 -12.36
CA PHE A 337 -17.23 -5.27 -13.56
C PHE A 337 -17.40 -6.79 -13.33
N ASP A 338 -17.91 -7.47 -14.35
CA ASP A 338 -18.04 -8.93 -14.43
C ASP A 338 -16.71 -9.55 -14.89
N PRO A 339 -16.02 -10.33 -14.04
CA PRO A 339 -14.73 -10.94 -14.37
C PRO A 339 -14.83 -11.99 -15.49
N SER A 340 -16.03 -12.45 -15.85
CA SER A 340 -16.24 -13.40 -16.95
C SER A 340 -16.32 -12.75 -18.33
N LYS A 341 -16.35 -11.40 -18.41
CA LYS A 341 -16.53 -10.64 -19.65
C LYS A 341 -15.36 -9.69 -19.89
N PRO A 342 -14.39 -10.08 -20.75
CA PRO A 342 -13.15 -9.32 -20.87
C PRO A 342 -13.27 -8.05 -21.71
N TYR A 343 -14.30 -7.86 -22.53
CA TYR A 343 -14.33 -6.72 -23.47
C TYR A 343 -15.20 -5.57 -22.98
N ILE A 344 -14.65 -4.36 -23.03
CA ILE A 344 -15.28 -3.09 -22.64
C ILE A 344 -15.73 -2.29 -23.86
N TYR A 345 -16.97 -1.82 -23.80
CA TYR A 345 -17.58 -0.91 -24.76
C TYR A 345 -18.08 0.35 -24.04
N LEU A 346 -17.35 1.44 -24.17
CA LEU A 346 -17.68 2.78 -23.74
C LEU A 346 -18.49 3.48 -24.84
N TYR A 347 -19.70 3.89 -24.47
CA TYR A 347 -20.55 4.81 -25.21
C TYR A 347 -20.34 6.22 -24.69
N SER A 348 -20.18 7.19 -25.60
CA SER A 348 -20.26 8.61 -25.25
C SER A 348 -21.14 9.36 -26.24
N ALA A 349 -21.80 10.42 -25.77
CA ALA A 349 -22.45 11.45 -26.58
C ALA A 349 -22.04 12.82 -26.05
N MET A 350 -21.58 13.71 -26.94
CA MET A 350 -21.01 15.01 -26.59
C MET A 350 -21.62 16.14 -27.42
N GLY A 351 -21.59 17.37 -26.91
CA GLY A 351 -21.84 18.59 -27.70
C GLY A 351 -23.30 18.89 -28.02
N TYR A 352 -24.27 18.34 -27.28
CA TYR A 352 -25.71 18.52 -27.54
C TYR A 352 -26.38 19.63 -26.74
N GLN A 353 -25.68 20.27 -25.79
CA GLN A 353 -26.23 21.40 -25.06
C GLN A 353 -26.19 22.70 -25.87
N ASP A 354 -27.29 23.45 -25.83
CA ASP A 354 -27.41 24.78 -26.44
C ASP A 354 -27.08 25.90 -25.44
N GLY A 355 -26.68 27.07 -25.96
CA GLY A 355 -26.55 28.30 -25.19
C GLY A 355 -25.13 28.66 -24.79
N THR A 356 -25.00 29.57 -23.81
CA THR A 356 -23.73 30.00 -23.25
C THR A 356 -23.65 29.68 -21.77
N TYR A 357 -22.45 29.32 -21.34
CA TYR A 357 -22.09 29.07 -19.96
C TYR A 357 -20.81 29.83 -19.63
N GLN A 358 -20.73 30.36 -18.41
CA GLN A 358 -19.49 30.92 -17.87
C GLN A 358 -19.16 30.14 -16.62
N GLY A 359 -18.12 29.32 -16.70
CA GLY A 359 -17.58 28.61 -15.55
C GLY A 359 -17.07 29.58 -14.46
N PRO A 360 -16.92 29.12 -13.20
CA PRO A 360 -16.46 29.95 -12.09
C PRO A 360 -15.10 30.62 -12.29
N THR A 361 -14.25 30.03 -13.14
CA THR A 361 -12.89 30.51 -13.45
C THR A 361 -12.77 31.16 -14.82
N GLU A 362 -13.84 31.22 -15.59
CA GLU A 362 -13.84 31.80 -16.94
C GLU A 362 -13.99 33.32 -16.89
N SER A 363 -13.19 34.04 -17.69
CA SER A 363 -13.24 35.50 -17.77
C SER A 363 -14.37 36.03 -18.68
N ALA A 364 -15.03 35.16 -19.44
CA ALA A 364 -16.13 35.51 -20.35
C ALA A 364 -17.04 34.30 -20.60
N GLN A 365 -18.28 34.54 -21.04
CA GLN A 365 -19.17 33.47 -21.49
C GLN A 365 -18.61 32.72 -22.70
N SER A 366 -18.69 31.39 -22.64
CA SER A 366 -18.38 30.48 -23.74
C SER A 366 -19.63 29.74 -24.21
N THR A 367 -19.74 29.48 -25.52
CA THR A 367 -20.75 28.57 -26.07
C THR A 367 -20.39 27.13 -25.76
N TRP A 368 -21.41 26.30 -25.53
CA TRP A 368 -21.26 24.85 -25.68
C TRP A 368 -20.98 24.55 -27.15
N THR A 369 -19.83 23.94 -27.44
CA THR A 369 -19.48 23.57 -28.81
C THR A 369 -20.29 22.36 -29.23
N SER A 370 -20.92 22.47 -30.40
CA SER A 370 -21.40 21.33 -31.17
C SER A 370 -20.39 21.08 -32.29
N GLU A 371 -20.00 19.83 -32.48
CA GLU A 371 -19.15 19.35 -33.57
C GLU A 371 -17.67 19.84 -33.50
N SER A 372 -16.75 18.90 -33.22
CA SER A 372 -15.27 19.04 -33.16
C SER A 372 -14.69 19.40 -31.78
N GLY A 373 -15.46 19.24 -30.71
CA GLY A 373 -14.98 19.46 -29.34
C GLY A 373 -14.34 18.21 -28.70
N PHE A 374 -14.81 17.01 -29.05
CA PHE A 374 -14.21 15.76 -28.57
C PHE A 374 -13.06 15.30 -29.49
N GLU A 375 -11.90 14.96 -28.91
CA GLU A 375 -10.76 14.41 -29.67
C GLU A 375 -10.68 12.89 -29.46
N GLU A 376 -10.41 12.42 -28.24
CA GLU A 376 -10.04 11.01 -27.98
C GLU A 376 -10.44 10.48 -26.60
N TRP A 377 -10.80 9.19 -26.53
CA TRP A 377 -10.80 8.42 -25.28
C TRP A 377 -9.58 7.50 -25.24
N ASN A 378 -8.90 7.51 -24.11
CA ASN A 378 -7.63 6.86 -23.88
C ASN A 378 -7.70 5.91 -22.68
N ARG A 379 -6.88 4.86 -22.75
CA ARG A 379 -6.48 4.08 -21.57
C ARG A 379 -5.00 4.30 -21.30
N GLN A 380 -4.58 4.17 -20.04
CA GLN A 380 -3.15 4.15 -19.73
C GLN A 380 -2.52 2.81 -20.10
N ILE A 381 -1.30 2.85 -20.64
CA ILE A 381 -0.46 1.66 -20.77
C ILE A 381 0.06 1.28 -19.38
N GLY A 382 -0.32 0.08 -18.92
CA GLY A 382 0.09 -0.42 -17.61
C GLY A 382 1.59 -0.72 -17.52
N GLN A 383 2.15 -0.39 -16.36
CA GLN A 383 3.49 -0.75 -15.92
C GLN A 383 3.50 -2.17 -15.37
N VAL A 384 4.60 -2.90 -15.56
CA VAL A 384 4.74 -4.27 -15.08
C VAL A 384 5.46 -4.28 -13.75
N ILE A 385 4.89 -5.00 -12.78
CA ILE A 385 5.58 -5.43 -11.57
C ILE A 385 5.59 -6.96 -11.57
N ASP A 386 6.77 -7.56 -11.64
CA ASP A 386 6.91 -9.01 -11.65
C ASP A 386 8.11 -9.53 -10.85
N GLY A 387 8.08 -10.83 -10.63
CA GLY A 387 9.09 -11.59 -9.90
C GLY A 387 8.72 -13.07 -9.88
N HIS A 388 9.48 -13.81 -9.09
CA HIS A 388 9.33 -15.24 -8.92
C HIS A 388 9.21 -15.62 -7.45
N LYS A 389 8.55 -16.75 -7.21
CA LYS A 389 8.54 -17.45 -5.93
C LYS A 389 9.48 -18.65 -6.01
N PHE A 390 10.37 -18.80 -5.06
CA PHE A 390 11.33 -19.91 -5.01
C PHE A 390 11.42 -20.56 -3.62
N ASN A 391 11.83 -21.83 -3.62
CA ASN A 391 12.21 -22.56 -2.41
C ASN A 391 13.70 -22.31 -2.18
N ASP A 392 13.98 -21.46 -1.22
CA ASP A 392 15.33 -21.17 -0.78
C ASP A 392 15.87 -22.38 -0.02
N LEU A 393 16.80 -23.10 -0.64
CA LEU A 393 17.25 -24.39 -0.11
C LEU A 393 18.22 -24.23 1.05
N ASN A 394 18.93 -23.10 1.13
CA ASN A 394 19.98 -22.82 2.11
C ASN A 394 19.59 -21.69 3.10
N ALA A 395 18.41 -21.09 2.92
CA ALA A 395 17.84 -19.98 3.67
C ALA A 395 18.70 -18.69 3.68
N ASP A 396 19.32 -18.34 2.55
CA ASP A 396 20.18 -17.15 2.42
C ASP A 396 19.48 -15.90 1.85
N GLY A 397 18.24 -16.06 1.38
CA GLY A 397 17.37 -15.03 0.84
C GLY A 397 17.65 -14.67 -0.62
N VAL A 398 18.43 -15.46 -1.36
CA VAL A 398 18.83 -15.19 -2.75
C VAL A 398 18.41 -16.35 -3.64
N TRP A 399 17.79 -16.04 -4.78
CA TRP A 399 17.42 -17.11 -5.72
C TRP A 399 18.60 -17.53 -6.59
N GLU A 400 19.00 -18.79 -6.48
CA GLU A 400 20.24 -19.30 -7.05
C GLU A 400 20.07 -20.58 -7.88
N ALA A 401 21.14 -20.95 -8.58
CA ALA A 401 21.13 -22.13 -9.43
C ALA A 401 20.99 -23.41 -8.61
N GLY A 402 19.88 -24.14 -8.80
CA GLY A 402 19.57 -25.38 -8.09
C GLY A 402 18.35 -25.25 -7.19
N GLU A 403 17.90 -24.02 -6.92
CA GLU A 403 16.73 -23.75 -6.10
C GLU A 403 15.44 -23.78 -6.94
N PRO A 404 14.47 -24.63 -6.56
CA PRO A 404 13.28 -24.82 -7.37
C PRO A 404 12.29 -23.67 -7.20
N ALA A 405 11.64 -23.29 -8.29
CA ALA A 405 10.53 -22.36 -8.25
C ALA A 405 9.28 -22.99 -7.59
N LEU A 406 8.44 -22.15 -6.99
CA LEU A 406 7.25 -22.56 -6.26
C LEU A 406 5.96 -22.04 -6.93
N ALA A 407 5.16 -22.98 -7.42
CA ALA A 407 3.87 -22.72 -8.06
C ALA A 407 2.71 -22.63 -7.05
N GLY A 408 1.65 -21.90 -7.40
CA GLY A 408 0.42 -21.84 -6.60
C GLY A 408 0.48 -20.89 -5.39
N TRP A 409 1.51 -20.07 -5.29
CA TRP A 409 1.64 -19.06 -4.24
C TRP A 409 0.89 -17.79 -4.61
N THR A 410 0.21 -17.19 -3.64
CA THR A 410 -0.53 -15.94 -3.86
C THR A 410 0.35 -14.77 -3.47
N ILE A 411 0.65 -13.92 -4.45
CA ILE A 411 1.27 -12.61 -4.24
C ILE A 411 0.18 -11.56 -4.43
N TYR A 412 0.13 -10.51 -3.63
CA TYR A 412 -0.92 -9.50 -3.70
C TYR A 412 -0.38 -8.09 -3.48
N ILE A 413 -1.12 -7.10 -4.01
CA ILE A 413 -0.91 -5.68 -3.72
C ILE A 413 -1.67 -5.36 -2.43
N ASP A 414 -0.94 -5.03 -1.37
CA ASP A 414 -1.49 -4.59 -0.09
C ASP A 414 -1.78 -3.09 -0.18
N ALA A 415 -2.99 -2.75 -0.59
CA ALA A 415 -3.38 -1.39 -0.94
C ALA A 415 -3.65 -0.52 0.30
N ASN A 416 -3.97 -1.14 1.44
CA ASN A 416 -4.24 -0.46 2.70
C ASN A 416 -3.12 -0.63 3.74
N ASN A 417 -2.04 -1.33 3.39
CA ASN A 417 -0.87 -1.63 4.22
C ASN A 417 -1.24 -2.33 5.55
N ASN A 418 -2.18 -3.27 5.53
CA ASN A 418 -2.62 -4.00 6.73
C ASN A 418 -2.02 -5.41 6.87
N ASN A 419 -1.13 -5.81 5.95
CA ASN A 419 -0.47 -7.11 5.91
C ASN A 419 -1.41 -8.30 5.74
N THR A 420 -2.61 -8.10 5.19
CA THR A 420 -3.57 -9.17 4.92
C THR A 420 -4.18 -8.99 3.54
N LEU A 421 -4.38 -10.09 2.81
CA LEU A 421 -5.10 -10.04 1.54
C LEU A 421 -6.59 -9.80 1.81
N ASP A 422 -7.08 -8.62 1.43
CA ASP A 422 -8.47 -8.21 1.57
C ASP A 422 -9.29 -8.41 0.29
N ALA A 423 -10.61 -8.42 0.46
CA ALA A 423 -11.53 -8.47 -0.67
C ALA A 423 -11.40 -7.21 -1.55
N GLY A 424 -11.05 -7.40 -2.82
CA GLY A 424 -10.88 -6.32 -3.79
C GLY A 424 -9.41 -5.95 -4.04
N GLU A 425 -8.47 -6.51 -3.28
CA GLU A 425 -7.05 -6.40 -3.59
C GLU A 425 -6.66 -7.35 -4.75
N PRO A 426 -5.98 -6.84 -5.78
CA PRO A 426 -5.37 -7.63 -6.84
C PRO A 426 -4.33 -8.57 -6.27
N PHE A 427 -4.42 -9.80 -6.74
CA PHE A 427 -3.45 -10.83 -6.47
C PHE A 427 -3.10 -11.57 -7.76
N ALA A 428 -1.92 -12.16 -7.76
CA ALA A 428 -1.44 -13.07 -8.79
C ALA A 428 -1.10 -14.39 -8.11
N VAL A 429 -1.41 -15.50 -8.79
CA VAL A 429 -1.00 -16.83 -8.36
C VAL A 429 0.20 -17.25 -9.20
N THR A 430 1.28 -17.66 -8.54
CA THR A 430 2.52 -18.03 -9.23
C THR A 430 2.31 -19.25 -10.13
N ASP A 431 2.90 -19.21 -11.32
CA ASP A 431 2.81 -20.28 -12.29
C ASP A 431 3.77 -21.45 -11.99
N ALA A 432 3.86 -22.43 -12.90
CA ALA A 432 4.74 -23.59 -12.75
C ALA A 432 6.24 -23.24 -12.64
N ASN A 433 6.64 -22.06 -13.10
CA ASN A 433 7.99 -21.52 -12.99
C ASN A 433 8.11 -20.53 -11.82
N GLY A 434 7.11 -20.45 -10.94
CA GLY A 434 7.06 -19.52 -9.82
C GLY A 434 6.78 -18.07 -10.23
N TYR A 435 6.51 -17.77 -11.50
CA TYR A 435 6.38 -16.41 -11.98
C TYR A 435 5.03 -15.80 -11.62
N TYR A 436 5.02 -14.53 -11.20
CA TYR A 436 3.82 -13.73 -11.00
C TYR A 436 3.97 -12.36 -11.68
N LYS A 437 2.84 -11.70 -11.99
CA LYS A 437 2.84 -10.41 -12.67
C LYS A 437 1.63 -9.56 -12.28
N PHE A 438 1.87 -8.28 -12.03
CA PHE A 438 0.85 -7.23 -11.98
C PHE A 438 1.02 -6.23 -13.13
N THR A 439 -0.09 -5.67 -13.57
CA THR A 439 -0.13 -4.56 -14.53
C THR A 439 -0.83 -3.38 -13.87
N VAL A 440 -0.09 -2.31 -13.62
CA VAL A 440 -0.47 -1.21 -12.72
C VAL A 440 -0.27 0.15 -13.38
N THR A 441 -0.95 1.19 -12.89
CA THR A 441 -0.68 2.56 -13.34
C THR A 441 0.66 3.05 -12.77
N PRO A 442 1.22 4.18 -13.23
CA PRO A 442 2.30 4.84 -12.50
C PRO A 442 1.89 5.13 -11.05
N GLY A 443 2.76 4.85 -10.09
CA GLY A 443 2.44 4.94 -8.68
C GLY A 443 3.41 4.18 -7.78
N THR A 444 3.10 4.17 -6.48
CA THR A 444 3.82 3.38 -5.47
C THR A 444 2.92 2.26 -4.96
N TYR A 445 3.44 1.05 -4.93
CA TYR A 445 2.73 -0.17 -4.59
C TYR A 445 3.49 -0.96 -3.53
N THR A 446 2.78 -1.51 -2.56
CA THR A 446 3.29 -2.50 -1.62
C THR A 446 2.84 -3.87 -2.08
N ILE A 447 3.76 -4.81 -2.31
CA ILE A 447 3.42 -6.20 -2.64
C ILE A 447 3.92 -7.17 -1.58
N ARG A 448 3.11 -8.20 -1.29
CA ARG A 448 3.35 -9.21 -0.26
C ARG A 448 3.02 -10.60 -0.76
N GLU A 449 3.61 -11.62 -0.16
CA GLU A 449 3.12 -12.99 -0.28
C GLU A 449 2.08 -13.30 0.79
N GLN A 450 1.11 -14.14 0.47
CA GLN A 450 0.23 -14.73 1.46
C GLN A 450 0.93 -15.92 2.13
N PRO A 451 1.11 -15.92 3.46
CA PRO A 451 1.83 -16.98 4.16
C PRO A 451 1.19 -18.37 3.96
N GLN A 452 2.03 -19.40 3.80
CA GLN A 452 1.60 -20.79 3.73
C GLN A 452 2.11 -21.61 4.93
N ALA A 453 1.27 -22.52 5.43
CA ALA A 453 1.63 -23.38 6.55
C ALA A 453 2.82 -24.29 6.21
N GLY A 454 3.79 -24.39 7.12
CA GLY A 454 4.99 -25.21 6.95
C GLY A 454 6.09 -24.56 6.12
N TRP A 455 5.93 -23.28 5.75
CA TRP A 455 6.93 -22.46 5.06
C TRP A 455 7.24 -21.21 5.87
N THR A 456 8.49 -20.76 5.80
CA THR A 456 8.98 -19.52 6.40
C THR A 456 9.54 -18.65 5.29
N GLN A 457 9.11 -17.39 5.23
CA GLN A 457 9.62 -16.43 4.27
C GLN A 457 11.00 -15.90 4.71
N ASP A 458 11.94 -15.82 3.78
CA ASP A 458 13.27 -15.24 3.97
C ASP A 458 13.64 -14.17 2.94
N ALA A 459 12.92 -14.08 1.82
CA ALA A 459 13.04 -12.98 0.87
C ALA A 459 11.68 -12.32 0.53
N PRO A 460 11.61 -10.97 0.52
CA PRO A 460 12.65 -10.04 0.93
C PRO A 460 12.92 -10.08 2.45
N ASN A 461 14.20 -10.01 2.82
CA ASN A 461 14.64 -10.08 4.23
C ASN A 461 14.46 -8.72 4.94
N ASN A 462 13.21 -8.36 5.20
CA ASN A 462 12.85 -7.20 6.01
C ASN A 462 11.77 -7.59 7.03
N ALA A 463 11.48 -6.69 7.99
CA ALA A 463 10.64 -7.01 9.14
C ALA A 463 9.20 -7.38 8.80
N GLN A 464 8.72 -7.01 7.62
CA GLN A 464 7.32 -7.13 7.23
C GLN A 464 7.14 -8.03 5.98
N GLY A 465 8.20 -8.40 5.26
CA GLY A 465 8.18 -9.35 4.15
C GLY A 465 7.66 -8.79 2.81
N GLU A 466 7.68 -7.48 2.59
CA GLU A 466 7.17 -6.81 1.38
C GLU A 466 8.26 -6.22 0.47
N PHE A 467 7.86 -5.94 -0.77
CA PHE A 467 8.50 -4.92 -1.59
C PHE A 467 7.63 -3.66 -1.65
N THR A 468 8.24 -2.49 -1.47
CA THR A 468 7.64 -1.19 -1.81
C THR A 468 8.24 -0.71 -3.13
N ILE A 469 7.42 -0.62 -4.16
CA ILE A 469 7.83 -0.43 -5.55
C ILE A 469 7.20 0.85 -6.08
N THR A 470 8.03 1.78 -6.56
CA THR A 470 7.56 2.97 -7.28
C THR A 470 7.84 2.81 -8.76
N VAL A 471 6.80 2.78 -9.58
CA VAL A 471 6.91 2.75 -11.04
C VAL A 471 6.44 4.09 -11.60
N ALA A 472 7.29 4.70 -12.41
CA ALA A 472 6.90 5.84 -13.24
C ALA A 472 6.30 5.35 -14.56
N ALA A 473 5.69 6.27 -15.29
CA ALA A 473 5.27 6.05 -16.66
C ALA A 473 6.40 5.47 -17.54
N GLY A 474 6.10 4.35 -18.22
CA GLY A 474 7.04 3.64 -19.10
C GLY A 474 8.15 2.90 -18.36
N GLN A 475 8.05 2.72 -17.04
CA GLN A 475 8.98 1.97 -16.21
C GLN A 475 8.33 0.70 -15.66
N ASN A 476 9.04 -0.42 -15.77
CA ASN A 476 8.67 -1.68 -15.15
C ASN A 476 9.59 -1.98 -13.96
N SER A 477 9.12 -2.79 -13.02
CA SER A 477 9.92 -3.38 -11.96
C SER A 477 9.91 -4.90 -12.10
N HIS A 478 11.10 -5.49 -12.15
CA HIS A 478 11.32 -6.92 -12.36
C HIS A 478 12.14 -7.49 -11.20
N ASN A 479 12.17 -8.82 -11.07
CA ASN A 479 12.96 -9.54 -10.05
C ASN A 479 12.59 -9.15 -8.61
N ASN A 480 11.31 -8.89 -8.36
CA ASN A 480 10.78 -8.69 -7.01
C ASN A 480 10.54 -10.07 -6.37
N ASP A 481 11.60 -10.85 -6.19
CA ASP A 481 11.49 -12.28 -5.91
C ASP A 481 11.19 -12.57 -4.43
N PHE A 482 10.32 -13.56 -4.19
CA PHE A 482 9.91 -14.02 -2.86
C PHE A 482 10.49 -15.41 -2.59
N GLY A 483 11.33 -15.52 -1.57
CA GLY A 483 11.97 -16.78 -1.13
C GLY A 483 11.29 -17.31 0.13
N ASN A 484 11.04 -18.63 0.17
CA ASN A 484 10.70 -19.32 1.41
C ASN A 484 11.49 -20.62 1.54
N PHE A 485 11.70 -21.03 2.78
CA PHE A 485 12.25 -22.33 3.13
C PHE A 485 11.31 -23.10 4.07
N GLN A 486 11.57 -24.39 4.25
CA GLN A 486 10.94 -25.24 5.24
C GLN A 486 11.96 -25.71 6.28
N LEU A 487 11.51 -25.90 7.51
CA LEU A 487 12.35 -26.43 8.58
C LEU A 487 12.60 -27.93 8.37
N GLY A 488 13.84 -28.37 8.59
CA GLY A 488 14.25 -29.77 8.50
C GLY A 488 14.31 -30.48 9.86
N SER A 489 14.75 -31.75 9.81
CA SER A 489 15.05 -32.55 10.99
C SER A 489 16.28 -33.45 10.81
N ILE A 490 16.89 -33.83 11.93
CA ILE A 490 18.02 -34.75 12.00
C ILE A 490 17.69 -35.82 13.05
N SER A 491 17.85 -37.10 12.69
CA SER A 491 17.52 -38.24 13.56
C SER A 491 18.42 -39.44 13.33
N GLY A 492 18.54 -40.27 14.35
CA GLY A 492 19.33 -41.50 14.32
C GLY A 492 19.14 -42.34 15.57
N HIS A 493 19.98 -43.34 15.74
CA HIS A 493 19.95 -44.30 16.82
C HIS A 493 21.32 -44.45 17.48
N LYS A 494 21.31 -44.74 18.78
CA LYS A 494 22.45 -45.23 19.52
C LYS A 494 22.34 -46.73 19.70
N TYR A 495 23.33 -47.46 19.21
CA TYR A 495 23.45 -48.91 19.37
C TYR A 495 24.62 -49.32 20.28
N VAL A 496 24.41 -50.44 20.96
CA VAL A 496 25.49 -51.28 21.47
C VAL A 496 25.67 -52.47 20.54
N ASP A 497 26.90 -52.69 20.11
CA ASP A 497 27.36 -53.85 19.37
C ASP A 497 27.83 -54.91 20.37
N ALA A 498 27.37 -56.15 20.21
CA ALA A 498 27.55 -57.19 21.23
C ALA A 498 28.94 -57.84 21.20
N ASP A 499 29.59 -57.89 20.03
CA ASP A 499 30.87 -58.56 19.84
C ASP A 499 32.05 -57.60 19.63
N GLY A 500 31.77 -56.30 19.50
CA GLY A 500 32.76 -55.25 19.27
C GLY A 500 33.16 -55.11 17.81
N SER A 501 32.40 -55.66 16.86
CA SER A 501 32.75 -55.73 15.44
C SER A 501 31.57 -55.40 14.53
N LEU A 502 31.66 -54.25 13.87
CA LEU A 502 30.74 -53.79 12.82
C LEU A 502 30.62 -54.72 11.58
N ALA A 503 31.44 -55.77 11.49
CA ALA A 503 31.31 -56.79 10.44
C ALA A 503 30.23 -57.83 10.74
N THR A 504 29.84 -57.99 12.01
CA THR A 504 28.73 -58.83 12.43
C THR A 504 27.44 -58.05 12.22
N THR A 505 26.35 -58.75 11.91
CA THR A 505 25.05 -58.11 11.64
C THR A 505 23.96 -58.77 12.48
N GLY A 506 23.04 -57.97 13.00
CA GLY A 506 21.90 -58.44 13.78
C GLY A 506 22.16 -58.61 15.28
N ASP A 507 23.29 -58.08 15.77
CA ASP A 507 23.71 -58.07 17.16
C ASP A 507 23.76 -56.66 17.78
N GLU A 508 23.38 -55.64 17.00
CA GLU A 508 23.19 -54.26 17.47
C GLU A 508 21.86 -54.12 18.23
N THR A 509 21.90 -53.52 19.42
CA THR A 509 20.70 -53.24 20.23
C THR A 509 20.66 -51.79 20.70
N GLY A 510 19.46 -51.20 20.71
CA GLY A 510 19.27 -49.78 21.06
C GLY A 510 19.63 -49.47 22.51
N VAL A 511 20.37 -48.38 22.73
CA VAL A 511 20.81 -47.95 24.07
C VAL A 511 20.07 -46.69 24.48
N SER A 512 19.34 -46.76 25.60
CA SER A 512 18.62 -45.62 26.17
C SER A 512 19.50 -44.77 27.08
N GLY A 513 19.17 -43.47 27.17
CA GLY A 513 19.78 -42.53 28.10
C GLY A 513 21.19 -42.09 27.69
N TRP A 514 21.55 -42.23 26.43
CA TRP A 514 22.78 -41.69 25.86
C TRP A 514 22.57 -40.24 25.45
N THR A 515 23.44 -39.34 25.89
CA THR A 515 23.36 -37.92 25.51
C THR A 515 23.84 -37.71 24.08
N ILE A 516 23.02 -37.07 23.26
CA ILE A 516 23.37 -36.60 21.91
C ILE A 516 23.24 -35.09 21.85
N THR A 517 24.28 -34.41 21.38
CA THR A 517 24.36 -32.94 21.29
C THR A 517 24.40 -32.50 19.83
N LEU A 518 23.64 -31.47 19.50
CA LEU A 518 23.60 -30.84 18.19
C LEU A 518 24.27 -29.48 18.25
N TYR A 519 25.19 -29.25 17.31
CA TYR A 519 25.87 -27.98 17.10
C TYR A 519 25.53 -27.48 15.70
N LYS A 520 25.34 -26.16 15.56
CA LYS A 520 25.23 -25.51 14.25
C LYS A 520 26.62 -25.00 13.86
N ASP A 521 27.25 -25.66 12.89
CA ASP A 521 28.61 -25.34 12.44
C ASP A 521 28.60 -24.10 11.55
N ALA A 522 28.43 -22.94 12.18
CA ALA A 522 28.33 -21.68 11.47
C ALA A 522 29.68 -21.25 10.85
N ASN A 523 30.79 -21.76 11.39
CA ASN A 523 32.13 -21.38 10.98
C ASN A 523 32.73 -22.34 9.91
N HIS A 524 32.09 -23.49 9.69
CA HIS A 524 32.41 -24.52 8.69
C HIS A 524 33.77 -25.20 8.91
N ASP A 525 34.22 -25.37 10.16
CA ASP A 525 35.47 -26.02 10.51
C ASP A 525 35.30 -27.49 10.96
N ASN A 526 34.06 -27.99 11.04
CA ASN A 526 33.69 -29.32 11.53
C ASN A 526 34.14 -29.58 12.97
N VAL A 527 34.23 -28.54 13.81
CA VAL A 527 34.57 -28.64 15.23
C VAL A 527 33.35 -28.33 16.09
N ALA A 528 32.97 -29.25 16.97
CA ALA A 528 31.90 -29.03 17.93
C ALA A 528 32.29 -28.02 19.02
N ASP A 529 32.07 -26.73 18.75
CA ASP A 529 32.35 -25.65 19.70
C ASP A 529 31.21 -25.41 20.70
N ALA A 530 31.55 -25.12 21.95
CA ALA A 530 30.55 -24.87 22.99
C ALA A 530 29.64 -23.66 22.68
N SER A 531 30.10 -22.69 21.88
CA SER A 531 29.29 -21.56 21.42
C SER A 531 28.31 -21.89 20.29
N GLU A 532 28.49 -23.03 19.62
CA GLU A 532 27.69 -23.47 18.48
C GLU A 532 26.64 -24.51 18.87
N GLN A 533 26.63 -24.97 20.13
CA GLN A 533 25.62 -25.88 20.63
C GLN A 533 24.23 -25.25 20.55
N VAL A 534 23.32 -25.89 19.81
CA VAL A 534 21.94 -25.41 19.61
C VAL A 534 20.89 -26.29 20.28
N ALA A 535 21.18 -27.58 20.48
CA ALA A 535 20.27 -28.51 21.15
C ALA A 535 20.99 -29.71 21.77
N GLN A 536 20.31 -30.42 22.66
CA GLN A 536 20.77 -31.67 23.26
C GLN A 536 19.56 -32.53 23.60
N THR A 537 19.68 -33.85 23.43
CA THR A 537 18.64 -34.83 23.76
C THR A 537 19.26 -36.11 24.33
N THR A 538 18.43 -37.01 24.82
CA THR A 538 18.84 -38.35 25.27
C THR A 538 18.09 -39.41 24.51
N THR A 539 18.78 -40.50 24.16
CA THR A 539 18.19 -41.60 23.40
C THR A 539 17.08 -42.33 24.17
N ASP A 540 16.05 -42.75 23.47
CA ASP A 540 14.89 -43.44 24.06
C ASP A 540 15.12 -44.94 24.28
N GLY A 541 14.07 -45.69 24.65
CA GLY A 541 14.14 -47.13 24.90
C GLY A 541 14.52 -48.00 23.69
N SER A 542 14.38 -47.48 22.48
CA SER A 542 14.87 -48.08 21.23
C SER A 542 16.22 -47.53 20.78
N GLY A 543 16.83 -46.63 21.55
CA GLY A 543 18.05 -45.93 21.18
C GLY A 543 17.83 -44.74 20.26
N ALA A 544 16.60 -44.38 19.91
CA ALA A 544 16.32 -43.33 18.94
C ALA A 544 16.52 -41.93 19.54
N TYR A 545 16.96 -40.97 18.71
CA TYR A 545 17.01 -39.55 19.02
C TYR A 545 16.59 -38.71 17.80
N GLN A 546 16.11 -37.48 18.05
CA GLN A 546 15.69 -36.56 16.98
C GLN A 546 15.83 -35.09 17.39
N PHE A 547 16.19 -34.26 16.41
CA PHE A 547 16.13 -32.81 16.43
C PHE A 547 15.22 -32.34 15.29
N THR A 548 14.18 -31.56 15.61
CA THR A 548 13.20 -31.04 14.63
C THR A 548 13.20 -29.52 14.61
N GLY A 549 12.68 -28.92 13.54
CA GLY A 549 12.53 -27.47 13.48
C GLY A 549 13.85 -26.76 13.19
N LEU A 550 14.73 -27.42 12.45
CA LEU A 550 16.07 -26.93 12.15
C LEU A 550 16.02 -26.03 10.91
N LEU A 551 16.69 -24.88 10.99
CA LEU A 551 16.96 -24.06 9.81
C LEU A 551 17.89 -24.81 8.86
N PRO A 552 17.80 -24.59 7.54
CA PRO A 552 18.85 -25.01 6.61
C PRO A 552 20.25 -24.56 7.07
N GLY A 553 21.25 -25.37 6.72
CA GLY A 553 22.66 -25.12 7.02
C GLY A 553 23.40 -26.33 7.58
N ASP A 554 24.57 -26.04 8.16
CA ASP A 554 25.55 -27.06 8.55
C ASP A 554 25.43 -27.39 10.03
N TYR A 555 25.47 -28.68 10.33
CA TYR A 555 25.29 -29.21 11.68
C TYR A 555 26.31 -30.29 12.01
N ILE A 556 26.68 -30.35 13.27
CA ILE A 556 27.48 -31.42 13.83
C ILE A 556 26.64 -32.14 14.89
N ILE A 557 26.57 -33.47 14.79
CA ILE A 557 25.94 -34.31 15.81
C ILE A 557 27.04 -35.05 16.57
N LYS A 558 27.01 -35.01 17.90
CA LYS A 558 28.04 -35.61 18.74
C LYS A 558 27.44 -36.40 19.89
N GLU A 559 27.90 -37.63 20.07
CA GLU A 559 27.55 -38.44 21.24
C GLU A 559 28.46 -38.12 22.44
N GLU A 560 27.97 -38.39 23.66
CA GLU A 560 28.83 -38.31 24.86
C GLU A 560 29.86 -39.45 24.93
N ASP A 561 31.03 -39.16 25.50
CA ASP A 561 31.98 -40.19 25.91
C ASP A 561 31.53 -40.80 27.25
N LYS A 562 31.42 -42.13 27.32
CA LYS A 562 30.98 -42.84 28.54
C LYS A 562 32.02 -43.83 29.04
N ALA A 563 32.37 -43.74 30.32
CA ALA A 563 33.32 -44.67 30.94
C ALA A 563 32.82 -46.12 30.87
N GLY A 564 33.71 -47.06 30.53
CA GLY A 564 33.36 -48.46 30.31
C GLY A 564 32.84 -48.77 28.90
N TRP A 565 32.88 -47.80 27.98
CA TRP A 565 32.47 -47.96 26.59
C TRP A 565 33.59 -47.52 25.65
N THR A 566 33.58 -48.04 24.42
CA THR A 566 34.41 -47.53 23.33
C THR A 566 33.61 -47.45 22.03
N HIS A 567 33.98 -46.51 21.17
CA HIS A 567 33.24 -46.20 19.94
C HIS A 567 33.67 -47.15 18.83
N LEU A 568 32.70 -47.70 18.10
CA LEU A 568 32.93 -48.42 16.86
C LEU A 568 32.64 -47.53 15.65
N SER A 569 31.68 -46.60 15.77
CA SER A 569 31.47 -45.49 14.83
C SER A 569 32.27 -44.24 15.23
N PRO A 570 32.37 -43.23 14.35
CA PRO A 570 32.84 -41.90 14.76
C PRO A 570 32.00 -41.34 15.92
N VAL A 571 32.66 -40.66 16.87
CA VAL A 571 31.99 -39.96 17.99
C VAL A 571 31.19 -38.72 17.54
N GLN A 572 31.43 -38.28 16.31
CA GLN A 572 30.87 -37.09 15.70
C GLN A 572 30.47 -37.40 14.26
N ILE A 573 29.33 -36.85 13.82
CA ILE A 573 28.84 -36.89 12.45
C ILE A 573 28.67 -35.46 11.95
N ASP A 574 29.30 -35.14 10.84
CA ASP A 574 29.26 -33.82 10.21
C ASP A 574 28.23 -33.81 9.08
N GLN A 575 27.27 -32.89 9.15
CA GLN A 575 26.22 -32.68 8.16
C GLN A 575 26.36 -31.29 7.55
N ASN A 576 27.09 -31.23 6.43
CA ASN A 576 27.51 -29.97 5.79
C ASN A 576 26.49 -29.44 4.77
N SER A 577 25.23 -29.89 4.85
CA SER A 577 24.12 -29.35 4.05
C SER A 577 22.77 -29.97 4.48
N LEU A 578 22.16 -29.45 5.54
CA LEU A 578 20.72 -29.64 5.74
C LEU A 578 19.98 -28.63 4.86
N THR A 579 19.18 -29.10 3.91
CA THR A 579 18.40 -28.23 3.01
C THR A 579 16.95 -28.07 3.45
N SER A 580 16.25 -27.08 2.87
CA SER A 580 14.83 -26.79 3.11
C SER A 580 13.95 -28.04 3.13
N GLY A 581 13.32 -28.29 4.27
CA GLY A 581 12.36 -29.39 4.49
C GLY A 581 12.97 -30.79 4.51
N GLN A 582 14.31 -30.90 4.56
CA GLN A 582 14.99 -32.18 4.55
C GLN A 582 14.92 -32.87 5.92
N ASP A 583 14.64 -34.18 5.90
CA ASP A 583 14.76 -35.06 7.05
C ASP A 583 15.98 -35.97 6.87
N LEU A 584 17.03 -35.70 7.64
CA LEU A 584 18.22 -36.56 7.69
C LEU A 584 17.98 -37.66 8.72
N THR A 585 17.82 -38.89 8.24
CA THR A 585 17.70 -40.10 9.06
C THR A 585 19.03 -40.86 9.13
N ASP A 586 19.07 -41.92 9.91
CA ASP A 586 20.18 -42.89 9.95
C ASP A 586 21.53 -42.27 10.37
N GLN A 587 21.45 -41.25 11.21
CA GLN A 587 22.62 -40.63 11.86
C GLN A 587 23.02 -41.48 13.08
N ASP A 588 23.53 -42.68 12.84
CA ASP A 588 23.65 -43.68 13.91
C ASP A 588 25.03 -43.70 14.59
N PHE A 589 25.04 -43.97 15.89
CA PHE A 589 26.24 -44.13 16.72
C PHE A 589 26.30 -45.55 17.30
N VAL A 590 27.42 -46.25 17.12
CA VAL A 590 27.61 -47.64 17.54
C VAL A 590 28.81 -47.75 18.48
N ASN A 591 28.59 -48.27 19.69
CA ASN A 591 29.63 -48.47 20.70
C ASN A 591 29.60 -49.90 21.20
N VAL A 592 30.64 -50.33 21.89
CA VAL A 592 30.69 -51.60 22.61
C VAL A 592 31.02 -51.35 24.08
N GLU A 593 30.40 -52.14 24.96
CA GLU A 593 30.71 -52.13 26.39
C GLU A 593 32.00 -52.91 26.66
N LEU A 594 32.90 -52.32 27.43
CA LEU A 594 34.19 -52.92 27.78
C LEU A 594 34.05 -53.75 29.06
N GLY A 595 34.59 -54.97 29.00
CA GLY A 595 34.66 -55.89 30.13
C GLY A 595 35.91 -55.69 31.00
N SER A 596 35.96 -56.46 32.08
CA SER A 596 37.16 -56.68 32.88
C SER A 596 37.34 -58.15 33.22
N ILE A 597 38.59 -58.55 33.39
CA ILE A 597 38.99 -59.88 33.88
C ILE A 597 39.81 -59.66 35.15
N SER A 598 39.37 -60.23 36.27
CA SER A 598 40.05 -60.12 37.55
C SER A 598 40.08 -61.45 38.28
N GLY A 599 41.00 -61.58 39.23
CA GLY A 599 41.14 -62.78 40.05
C GLY A 599 42.14 -62.61 41.17
N HIS A 600 42.46 -63.71 41.85
CA HIS A 600 43.45 -63.75 42.93
C HIS A 600 44.49 -64.85 42.69
N LYS A 601 45.75 -64.57 42.99
CA LYS A 601 46.81 -65.56 43.17
C LYS A 601 46.93 -65.93 44.63
N LEU A 602 46.72 -67.20 44.93
CA LEU A 602 46.81 -67.77 46.26
C LEU A 602 47.83 -68.93 46.26
N GLU A 603 48.57 -69.06 47.35
CA GLU A 603 49.35 -70.24 47.69
C GLU A 603 48.49 -71.14 48.58
N ASP A 604 48.32 -72.40 48.16
CA ASP A 604 47.63 -73.44 48.91
C ASP A 604 48.69 -74.27 49.66
N ALA A 605 48.64 -74.22 50.99
CA ALA A 605 49.68 -74.79 51.84
C ALA A 605 49.66 -76.33 51.87
N ASP A 606 48.50 -76.96 51.66
CA ASP A 606 48.36 -78.43 51.69
C ASP A 606 48.06 -79.05 50.32
N GLY A 607 47.71 -78.21 49.34
CA GLY A 607 47.41 -78.60 47.96
C GLY A 607 46.01 -79.19 47.78
N ASP A 608 45.15 -79.10 48.80
CA ASP A 608 43.75 -79.48 48.78
C ASP A 608 42.85 -78.24 48.87
N LEU A 609 42.19 -77.91 47.76
CA LEU A 609 41.23 -76.80 47.67
C LEU A 609 40.02 -76.93 48.62
N ALA A 610 39.83 -78.08 49.30
CA ALA A 610 38.77 -78.29 50.29
C ALA A 610 39.12 -77.79 51.70
N THR A 611 40.41 -77.57 52.03
CA THR A 611 40.80 -77.03 53.33
C THR A 611 40.46 -75.54 53.38
N ALA A 612 39.80 -75.09 54.44
CA ALA A 612 39.39 -73.69 54.57
C ALA A 612 40.39 -72.92 55.44
N GLY A 613 40.95 -71.83 54.90
CA GLY A 613 41.74 -70.85 55.66
C GLY A 613 43.26 -71.06 55.60
N ASP A 614 43.74 -71.90 54.70
CA ASP A 614 45.14 -72.14 54.40
C ASP A 614 45.58 -71.61 53.02
N GLN A 615 44.66 -71.00 52.27
CA GLN A 615 44.99 -70.23 51.07
C GLN A 615 45.51 -68.84 51.45
N THR A 616 46.81 -68.59 51.22
CA THR A 616 47.43 -67.30 51.50
C THR A 616 47.67 -66.49 50.23
N PRO A 617 47.34 -65.19 50.18
CA PRO A 617 47.60 -64.37 49.01
C PRO A 617 49.08 -64.25 48.65
N VAL A 618 49.38 -64.25 47.35
CA VAL A 618 50.73 -64.05 46.82
C VAL A 618 50.80 -62.71 46.09
N GLU A 619 51.61 -61.79 46.61
CA GLU A 619 51.88 -60.48 45.99
C GLU A 619 53.04 -60.58 44.99
N ASN A 620 53.07 -59.65 44.03
CA ASN A 620 54.12 -59.50 43.02
C ASN A 620 54.25 -60.71 42.07
N TRP A 621 53.18 -61.49 41.92
CA TRP A 621 53.13 -62.57 40.94
C TRP A 621 52.74 -62.03 39.57
N THR A 622 53.45 -62.43 38.52
CA THR A 622 53.16 -61.96 37.16
C THR A 622 51.96 -62.71 36.58
N ILE A 623 50.98 -61.95 36.10
CA ILE A 623 49.80 -62.46 35.39
C ILE A 623 49.79 -61.84 34.00
N THR A 624 49.74 -62.68 32.98
CA THR A 624 49.73 -62.28 31.57
C THR A 624 48.39 -62.67 30.94
N LEU A 625 47.80 -61.74 30.21
CA LEU A 625 46.53 -61.90 29.49
C LEU A 625 46.81 -62.05 27.99
N TYR A 626 46.21 -63.06 27.38
CA TYR A 626 46.24 -63.35 25.95
C TYR A 626 44.82 -63.31 25.40
N LYS A 627 44.61 -62.77 24.20
CA LYS A 627 43.32 -62.82 23.51
C LYS A 627 43.34 -63.98 22.51
N ASP A 628 42.53 -65.00 22.76
CA ASP A 628 42.49 -66.25 21.97
C ASP A 628 41.63 -66.07 20.71
N ASP A 629 42.07 -65.20 19.80
CA ASP A 629 41.35 -64.90 18.56
C ASP A 629 41.24 -66.15 17.65
N ASN A 630 42.18 -67.09 17.78
CA ASN A 630 42.23 -68.30 16.96
C ASN A 630 41.40 -69.48 17.55
N HIS A 631 40.95 -69.35 18.80
CA HIS A 631 40.13 -70.29 19.56
C HIS A 631 40.76 -71.68 19.76
N ASP A 632 42.09 -71.78 19.81
CA ASP A 632 42.80 -73.04 20.06
C ASP A 632 43.12 -73.30 21.53
N ASN A 633 42.78 -72.34 22.42
CA ASN A 633 43.03 -72.36 23.86
C ASN A 633 44.54 -72.46 24.22
N VAL A 634 45.43 -71.95 23.36
CA VAL A 634 46.88 -71.89 23.59
C VAL A 634 47.32 -70.44 23.72
N ALA A 635 48.06 -70.13 24.79
CA ALA A 635 48.63 -68.80 24.98
C ALA A 635 49.82 -68.58 24.03
N ASP A 636 49.56 -67.99 22.86
CA ASP A 636 50.59 -67.64 21.88
C ASP A 636 51.23 -66.29 22.18
N ALA A 637 52.54 -66.16 21.97
CA ALA A 637 53.25 -64.90 22.21
C ALA A 637 52.74 -63.74 21.33
N SER A 638 52.12 -64.04 20.18
CA SER A 638 51.49 -63.04 19.30
C SER A 638 50.12 -62.54 19.80
N GLU A 639 49.51 -63.23 20.75
CA GLU A 639 48.17 -62.96 21.29
C GLU A 639 48.20 -62.25 22.64
N GLN A 640 49.39 -62.06 23.23
CA GLN A 640 49.55 -61.35 24.48
C GLN A 640 49.04 -59.90 24.35
N VAL A 641 48.02 -59.55 25.15
CA VAL A 641 47.41 -58.22 25.14
C VAL A 641 47.82 -57.36 26.33
N ALA A 642 48.07 -57.96 27.49
CA ALA A 642 48.42 -57.23 28.70
C ALA A 642 49.17 -58.09 29.72
N GLN A 643 49.83 -57.44 30.67
CA GLN A 643 50.49 -58.09 31.80
C GLN A 643 50.37 -57.19 33.04
N THR A 644 50.13 -57.80 34.20
CA THR A 644 50.06 -57.11 35.49
C THR A 644 50.72 -57.97 36.58
N THR A 645 50.87 -57.40 37.78
CA THR A 645 51.34 -58.14 38.95
C THR A 645 50.30 -58.10 40.06
N THR A 646 50.19 -59.18 40.83
CA THR A 646 49.26 -59.23 41.96
C THR A 646 49.61 -58.27 43.08
N ASP A 647 48.59 -57.69 43.71
CA ASP A 647 48.75 -56.79 44.85
C ASP A 647 48.94 -57.54 46.18
N GLY A 648 49.06 -56.80 47.30
CA GLY A 648 49.23 -57.35 48.65
C GLY A 648 48.07 -58.25 49.14
N THR A 649 46.94 -58.27 48.43
CA THR A 649 45.81 -59.18 48.65
C THR A 649 45.77 -60.32 47.63
N GLY A 650 46.81 -60.45 46.80
CA GLY A 650 46.92 -61.41 45.73
C GLY A 650 46.04 -61.07 44.52
N ALA A 651 45.35 -59.92 44.50
CA ALA A 651 44.39 -59.58 43.46
C ALA A 651 45.11 -59.09 42.19
N TYR A 652 44.53 -59.39 41.03
CA TYR A 652 44.89 -58.81 39.73
C TYR A 652 43.63 -58.40 38.97
N GLU A 653 43.75 -57.41 38.09
CA GLU A 653 42.67 -56.95 37.22
C GLU A 653 43.21 -56.45 35.88
N PHE A 654 42.49 -56.80 34.82
CA PHE A 654 42.58 -56.25 33.48
C PHE A 654 41.25 -55.59 33.16
N THR A 655 41.25 -54.28 32.88
CA THR A 655 40.05 -53.53 32.50
C THR A 655 40.14 -53.05 31.05
N GLY A 656 39.01 -52.62 30.49
CA GLY A 656 38.97 -52.05 29.14
C GLY A 656 39.08 -53.10 28.04
N LEU A 657 38.58 -54.31 28.30
CA LEU A 657 38.67 -55.43 27.37
C LEU A 657 37.46 -55.41 26.42
N LEU A 658 37.72 -55.58 25.11
CA LEU A 658 36.66 -55.86 24.16
C LEU A 658 36.04 -57.24 24.45
N PRO A 659 34.78 -57.48 24.04
CA PRO A 659 34.23 -58.84 24.03
C PRO A 659 35.13 -59.81 23.28
N GLY A 660 35.31 -61.01 23.82
CA GLY A 660 36.13 -62.05 23.21
C GLY A 660 36.58 -63.13 24.19
N ASP A 661 37.26 -64.14 23.65
CA ASP A 661 37.87 -65.21 24.42
C ASP A 661 39.30 -64.83 24.85
N TYR A 662 39.62 -65.10 26.11
CA TYR A 662 40.89 -64.72 26.72
C TYR A 662 41.50 -65.87 27.51
N ILE A 663 42.83 -65.97 27.48
CA ILE A 663 43.61 -66.90 28.29
C ILE A 663 44.43 -66.11 29.31
N ILE A 664 44.38 -66.53 30.57
CA ILE A 664 45.20 -65.99 31.64
C ILE A 664 46.30 -66.99 31.96
N LYS A 665 47.55 -66.51 32.00
CA LYS A 665 48.71 -67.32 32.35
C LYS A 665 49.49 -66.66 33.46
N GLU A 666 49.82 -67.43 34.48
CA GLU A 666 50.76 -67.02 35.53
C GLU A 666 52.19 -67.40 35.14
N GLU A 667 53.17 -66.52 35.41
CA GLU A 667 54.59 -66.72 35.05
C GLU A 667 55.54 -66.54 36.22
#